data_AF-A0AAD9RXM4-F1
#
_entry.id   AF-A0AAD9RXM4-F1
#
_cell.length_a   1.000
_cell.length_b   1.000
_cell.length_c   1.000
_cell.angle_alpha   90.00
_cell.angle_beta   90.00
_cell.angle_gamma   90.00
#
_symmetry.space_group_name_H-M   'P 1'
#
loop_
_entity.id
_entity.type
_entity.pdbx_description
1 polymer ?
#
loop_
_entity_poly.entity_id
_entity_poly.type
_entity_poly.pdbx_seq_one_letter_code
_entity_poly.pdbx_strand_id
1 'polypeptide(L)'
;MSLRSPANIESPTNSEAFGIILYQSCNKTYYGDVGKTYSLELHRPKEDKVPYICKLTFSAPGGDLGDIIQLNFDSFTLGKFVSFTAEGCPDGSLQISEAERPDVGGLWCGTTRDPAIYYSETSTVSIILKLLRLSKDQKAFNFDFRMAYKMIRKSDAVVRYGNPFVGMTQVTTVAATSTEDHPTVVYANTSMAMLMVEQHAVTPTKSSSEQYLGDLISGTYCSRIFSDCDRKKCRLQSPNFPGLYPRNLTCYYAVRQHEVPPGKYALISVGQPRGQLVAVRSRPATQAESQPRELHLWQDCDIIQDYVTVYDGYTTRDPVILKFCGGGEPVPEATSSGPEILVEFTTSPYGTFLHSAPQRSLHGFQLEVQVKFVDADSPTYAKNKRCEFWLKGNSGGVLASPRHSLPRNSTCLYHLRGAGPTLPSPTPPRPLPKFPEQRPGTVWRRPAPAPPQPQFRVWLSILKFHVGITSTTGTDEDCSTTLMVWDGEMMPLGECNEACEKERQRYIDRLVESTSSVAARPANNTTLLARYCKDKVPRTCDHAILQNVSRPCSLGESFVSSGSSLTIEMRMIESTALRPVNFRALYEFVDLHQDGEPYGSGPCTRVFYSRNRDTYPDHRFQAPRDIFLYGRGGSKNLSCVYRFEGEHDELVKLRFNRLLNGNRTCRSVSSSDFNRLLCIGSDNFSLKVLDLPWPNAPAVQRDCFCSNRSLPINIKSTSNVVEVHLVVTSMNALDDYNNIFFEGTWDFVKTSPCLQKRRVRGPSGVIKYRWPLIDEDERNCEKHPWLIDPAPGQYLYVKTHGLIMSNRTKCATKNRIVLHTGGTIHASVCPQPVDDSRTQVAEIFSDGWSTSYANLIPIPGRDPVRTIAVEFLISESESYSVTWLELTRRPAITSTAGLQMARDCEQRCPELDACINASLWCDGVSHCPSGYDEALTHCSVLLRLPPLHLGLGVLAILTILAVIVFVAWRICRQRTSRSISQHRLKSISSETAIIDGKEVIC
;
A
#
# COMPACT_ATOMS: atom_id res chain seq x y z
N MET A 1 9.60 -99.11 -7.15
CA MET A 1 8.85 -99.46 -5.93
C MET A 1 7.39 -99.01 -6.10
N SER A 2 6.47 -99.60 -5.33
CA SER A 2 5.02 -99.28 -5.29
C SER A 2 4.72 -97.83 -4.83
N LEU A 3 3.52 -97.22 -4.98
CA LEU A 3 2.13 -97.72 -5.13
C LEU A 3 1.20 -96.72 -5.89
N ARG A 4 0.22 -97.26 -6.64
CA ARG A 4 -1.17 -96.81 -6.97
C ARG A 4 -1.59 -95.33 -7.26
N SER A 5 -2.41 -95.21 -8.31
CA SER A 5 -3.39 -94.15 -8.70
C SER A 5 -4.66 -94.15 -7.79
N PRO A 6 -5.76 -93.36 -8.01
CA PRO A 6 -6.30 -92.70 -9.23
C PRO A 6 -6.55 -91.16 -9.03
N ALA A 7 -7.38 -90.37 -9.77
CA ALA A 7 -8.43 -90.63 -10.76
C ALA A 7 -8.69 -89.44 -11.73
N ASN A 8 -9.54 -89.71 -12.74
CA ASN A 8 -10.38 -88.85 -13.60
C ASN A 8 -10.02 -87.36 -13.81
N ILE A 9 -9.61 -87.06 -15.05
CA ILE A 9 -9.80 -85.75 -15.72
C ILE A 9 -10.92 -85.95 -16.75
N GLU A 10 -12.05 -85.25 -16.61
CA GLU A 10 -13.09 -85.18 -17.65
C GLU A 10 -12.88 -83.92 -18.49
N SER A 11 -12.50 -84.09 -19.76
CA SER A 11 -12.45 -83.02 -20.75
C SER A 11 -13.81 -82.90 -21.44
N PRO A 12 -14.49 -81.73 -21.41
CA PRO A 12 -15.70 -81.51 -22.21
C PRO A 12 -15.33 -81.47 -23.70
N THR A 13 -16.02 -82.28 -24.51
CA THR A 13 -15.90 -82.29 -25.98
C THR A 13 -16.54 -81.04 -26.60
N ASN A 14 -16.12 -80.69 -27.82
CA ASN A 14 -16.63 -79.55 -28.58
C ASN A 14 -18.17 -79.51 -28.65
N SER A 15 -18.75 -78.38 -28.24
CA SER A 15 -20.12 -77.97 -28.60
C SER A 15 -20.17 -76.44 -28.69
N GLU A 16 -20.74 -75.90 -29.75
CA GLU A 16 -20.74 -74.46 -30.01
C GLU A 16 -21.88 -73.70 -29.31
N ALA A 17 -21.56 -72.49 -28.84
CA ALA A 17 -22.43 -71.32 -28.88
C ALA A 17 -23.89 -71.41 -28.36
N PHE A 18 -24.15 -72.09 -27.24
CA PHE A 18 -25.33 -71.77 -26.40
C PHE A 18 -24.96 -71.69 -24.91
N GLY A 19 -25.60 -70.76 -24.18
CA GLY A 19 -25.33 -70.52 -22.76
C GLY A 19 -25.91 -71.62 -21.87
N ILE A 20 -25.06 -72.56 -21.44
CA ILE A 20 -25.46 -73.67 -20.56
C ILE A 20 -25.68 -73.15 -19.13
N ILE A 21 -26.93 -73.18 -18.66
CA ILE A 21 -27.24 -73.02 -17.24
C ILE A 21 -26.82 -74.31 -16.52
N LEU A 22 -25.75 -74.24 -15.74
CA LEU A 22 -25.27 -75.38 -14.95
C LEU A 22 -25.93 -75.36 -13.56
N TYR A 23 -26.83 -76.32 -13.31
CA TYR A 23 -27.39 -76.57 -11.97
C TYR A 23 -26.27 -77.05 -11.04
N GLN A 24 -25.74 -76.15 -10.21
CA GLN A 24 -24.44 -76.35 -9.57
C GLN A 24 -24.49 -76.60 -8.06
N SER A 25 -23.53 -77.44 -7.65
CA SER A 25 -23.42 -77.91 -6.27
C SER A 25 -22.82 -76.83 -5.38
N CYS A 26 -23.46 -76.61 -4.25
CA CYS A 26 -22.91 -75.85 -3.15
C CYS A 26 -21.54 -76.42 -2.67
N ASN A 27 -20.71 -75.57 -2.03
CA ASN A 27 -19.40 -75.93 -1.48
C ASN A 27 -18.40 -76.39 -2.56
N LYS A 28 -18.26 -75.59 -3.61
CA LYS A 28 -17.32 -75.80 -4.73
C LYS A 28 -16.45 -74.55 -5.02
N THR A 29 -15.32 -74.81 -5.68
CA THR A 29 -14.43 -73.79 -6.25
C THR A 29 -14.63 -73.72 -7.77
N TYR A 30 -14.67 -72.51 -8.30
CA TYR A 30 -14.95 -72.18 -9.69
C TYR A 30 -13.78 -71.43 -10.32
N TYR A 31 -13.51 -71.76 -11.59
CA TYR A 31 -12.48 -71.16 -12.44
C TYR A 31 -13.14 -70.82 -13.78
N GLY A 32 -12.52 -69.98 -14.60
CA GLY A 32 -13.02 -69.71 -15.95
C GLY A 32 -12.00 -68.97 -16.82
N ASP A 33 -12.06 -69.22 -18.12
CA ASP A 33 -11.20 -68.53 -19.09
C ASP A 33 -11.48 -67.01 -19.13
N VAL A 34 -10.43 -66.22 -19.35
CA VAL A 34 -10.51 -64.77 -19.54
C VAL A 34 -11.51 -64.42 -20.65
N GLY A 35 -12.35 -63.42 -20.36
CA GLY A 35 -13.29 -62.87 -21.33
C GLY A 35 -14.63 -63.62 -21.43
N LYS A 36 -14.68 -64.91 -21.10
CA LYS A 36 -15.93 -65.70 -21.05
C LYS A 36 -16.77 -65.34 -19.83
N THR A 37 -18.08 -65.54 -19.94
CA THR A 37 -19.06 -65.35 -18.85
C THR A 37 -19.75 -66.68 -18.58
N TYR A 38 -19.82 -67.06 -17.31
CA TYR A 38 -20.41 -68.32 -16.84
C TYR A 38 -21.58 -68.02 -15.92
N SER A 39 -22.71 -68.72 -16.06
CA SER A 39 -23.88 -68.57 -15.18
C SER A 39 -23.93 -69.65 -14.09
N LEU A 40 -24.48 -69.29 -12.94
CA LEU A 40 -24.65 -70.15 -11.77
C LEU A 40 -26.00 -69.82 -11.10
N GLU A 41 -26.80 -70.86 -10.87
CA GLU A 41 -28.08 -70.78 -10.16
C GLU A 41 -28.05 -71.71 -8.96
N LEU A 42 -28.48 -71.23 -7.78
CA LEU A 42 -28.71 -72.06 -6.61
C LEU A 42 -30.20 -72.32 -6.43
N HIS A 43 -30.60 -73.60 -6.36
CA HIS A 43 -31.97 -73.98 -6.05
C HIS A 43 -32.34 -73.69 -4.60
N ARG A 44 -33.62 -73.35 -4.37
CA ARG A 44 -34.21 -73.16 -3.04
C ARG A 44 -33.97 -74.39 -2.16
N PRO A 45 -33.35 -74.25 -0.97
CA PRO A 45 -33.21 -75.35 -0.02
C PRO A 45 -34.59 -75.80 0.48
N LYS A 46 -34.70 -77.09 0.84
CA LYS A 46 -35.90 -77.63 1.50
C LYS A 46 -35.98 -77.16 2.96
N GLU A 47 -37.18 -77.16 3.54
CA GLU A 47 -37.40 -76.74 4.94
C GLU A 47 -36.64 -77.62 5.96
N ASP A 48 -36.40 -78.90 5.65
CA ASP A 48 -35.58 -79.82 6.47
C ASP A 48 -34.08 -79.48 6.52
N LYS A 49 -33.62 -78.49 5.73
CA LYS A 49 -32.20 -78.15 5.56
C LYS A 49 -31.85 -76.72 5.96
N VAL A 50 -32.65 -76.14 6.86
CA VAL A 50 -32.41 -74.83 7.47
C VAL A 50 -31.86 -75.01 8.89
N PRO A 51 -30.79 -74.31 9.31
CA PRO A 51 -30.08 -73.24 8.60
C PRO A 51 -29.26 -73.75 7.41
N TYR A 52 -29.50 -73.17 6.24
CA TYR A 52 -28.79 -73.52 5.01
C TYR A 52 -27.57 -72.62 4.86
N ILE A 53 -26.37 -73.19 4.99
CA ILE A 53 -25.10 -72.49 4.80
C ILE A 53 -24.48 -72.98 3.49
N CYS A 54 -24.12 -72.06 2.60
CA CYS A 54 -23.48 -72.40 1.35
C CYS A 54 -22.27 -71.51 1.04
N LYS A 55 -21.12 -72.13 0.78
CA LYS A 55 -19.92 -71.45 0.31
C LYS A 55 -19.72 -71.68 -1.19
N LEU A 56 -19.47 -70.62 -1.94
CA LEU A 56 -18.99 -70.66 -3.33
C LEU A 56 -17.64 -69.95 -3.36
N THR A 57 -16.59 -70.57 -3.91
CA THR A 57 -15.27 -69.94 -4.05
C THR A 57 -14.97 -69.76 -5.54
N PHE A 58 -14.41 -68.62 -5.92
CA PHE A 58 -14.00 -68.31 -7.29
C PHE A 58 -12.52 -67.97 -7.26
N SER A 59 -11.73 -68.48 -8.20
CA SER A 59 -10.28 -68.28 -8.23
C SER A 59 -9.78 -67.97 -9.65
N ALA A 60 -8.96 -66.92 -9.74
CA ALA A 60 -8.34 -66.37 -10.94
C ALA A 60 -6.82 -66.26 -10.68
N PRO A 61 -6.05 -67.36 -10.85
CA PRO A 61 -4.63 -67.45 -10.49
C PRO A 61 -3.67 -66.80 -11.51
N GLY A 62 -4.17 -66.00 -12.45
CA GLY A 62 -3.40 -65.30 -13.48
C GLY A 62 -3.51 -65.87 -14.89
N GLY A 63 -2.96 -65.13 -15.85
CA GLY A 63 -2.74 -65.61 -17.23
C GLY A 63 -4.04 -65.79 -18.03
N ASP A 64 -4.32 -67.02 -18.47
CA ASP A 64 -5.55 -67.36 -19.21
C ASP A 64 -6.78 -67.57 -18.29
N LEU A 65 -6.56 -67.68 -16.97
CA LEU A 65 -7.61 -67.70 -15.95
C LEU A 65 -7.85 -66.32 -15.29
N GLY A 66 -7.14 -65.28 -15.78
CA GLY A 66 -7.33 -63.88 -15.39
C GLY A 66 -6.76 -63.52 -14.02
N ASP A 67 -6.79 -62.23 -13.71
CA ASP A 67 -6.22 -61.66 -12.48
C ASP A 67 -7.30 -61.07 -11.55
N ILE A 68 -8.49 -60.77 -12.12
CA ILE A 68 -9.61 -60.09 -11.46
C ILE A 68 -10.89 -60.88 -11.72
N ILE A 69 -11.68 -61.09 -10.69
CA ILE A 69 -12.96 -61.78 -10.74
C ILE A 69 -14.08 -60.74 -10.78
N GLN A 70 -14.85 -60.71 -11.86
CA GLN A 70 -16.15 -60.02 -11.89
C GLN A 70 -17.24 -61.00 -11.49
N LEU A 71 -18.01 -60.63 -10.46
CA LEU A 71 -19.26 -61.28 -10.06
C LEU A 71 -20.42 -60.34 -10.43
N ASN A 72 -21.50 -60.90 -10.96
CA ASN A 72 -22.70 -60.17 -11.37
C ASN A 72 -23.92 -60.90 -10.82
N PHE A 73 -24.66 -60.30 -9.89
CA PHE A 73 -25.85 -60.88 -9.29
C PHE A 73 -27.08 -60.51 -10.12
N ASP A 74 -27.53 -61.44 -10.98
CA ASP A 74 -28.64 -61.24 -11.93
C ASP A 74 -30.01 -61.28 -11.25
N SER A 75 -30.20 -62.18 -10.28
CA SER A 75 -31.32 -62.12 -9.34
C SER A 75 -30.88 -62.52 -7.94
N PHE A 76 -31.31 -61.74 -6.96
CA PHE A 76 -31.00 -61.98 -5.56
C PHE A 76 -32.24 -61.71 -4.71
N THR A 77 -32.77 -62.76 -4.10
CA THR A 77 -33.73 -62.68 -3.01
C THR A 77 -33.23 -63.56 -1.89
N LEU A 78 -32.87 -62.96 -0.75
CA LEU A 78 -32.37 -63.69 0.41
C LEU A 78 -32.85 -63.05 1.71
N GLY A 79 -33.87 -63.67 2.32
CA GLY A 79 -34.48 -63.18 3.56
C GLY A 79 -35.13 -61.79 3.40
N LYS A 80 -35.43 -61.15 4.54
CA LYS A 80 -35.93 -59.77 4.61
C LYS A 80 -34.80 -58.80 4.99
N PHE A 81 -34.76 -57.63 4.35
CA PHE A 81 -33.97 -56.48 4.79
C PHE A 81 -34.81 -55.60 5.75
N VAL A 82 -34.20 -55.13 6.85
CA VAL A 82 -34.87 -54.36 7.91
C VAL A 82 -34.22 -52.99 8.16
N SER A 83 -32.90 -52.94 8.25
CA SER A 83 -32.13 -51.72 8.60
C SER A 83 -30.69 -51.81 8.09
N PHE A 84 -30.02 -50.66 7.95
CA PHE A 84 -28.59 -50.59 7.62
C PHE A 84 -27.69 -50.74 8.85
N THR A 85 -28.18 -50.42 10.06
CA THR A 85 -27.34 -50.22 11.26
C THR A 85 -27.44 -51.33 12.32
N ALA A 86 -28.64 -51.87 12.57
CA ALA A 86 -28.88 -52.87 13.61
C ALA A 86 -29.83 -53.98 13.13
N GLU A 87 -29.49 -55.23 13.41
CA GLU A 87 -30.27 -56.44 13.09
C GLU A 87 -30.84 -56.51 11.64
N GLY A 88 -30.10 -55.96 10.68
CA GLY A 88 -30.62 -55.65 9.35
C GLY A 88 -31.07 -56.83 8.50
N CYS A 89 -30.59 -58.05 8.79
CA CYS A 89 -30.78 -59.26 7.98
C CYS A 89 -31.16 -60.50 8.84
N PRO A 90 -32.35 -60.55 9.45
CA PRO A 90 -32.72 -61.58 10.44
C PRO A 90 -33.02 -62.97 9.83
N ASP A 91 -33.62 -63.04 8.64
CA ASP A 91 -34.04 -64.32 8.03
C ASP A 91 -32.91 -65.02 7.25
N GLY A 92 -31.86 -64.27 6.88
CA GLY A 92 -30.74 -64.77 6.09
C GLY A 92 -29.88 -63.64 5.52
N SER A 93 -28.65 -63.97 5.13
CA SER A 93 -27.66 -63.01 4.64
C SER A 93 -26.64 -63.65 3.69
N LEU A 94 -26.11 -62.84 2.78
CA LEU A 94 -24.97 -63.14 1.92
C LEU A 94 -23.78 -62.31 2.42
N GLN A 95 -22.66 -62.98 2.61
CA GLN A 95 -21.37 -62.41 3.02
C GLN A 95 -20.37 -62.65 1.88
N ILE A 96 -19.53 -61.66 1.57
CA ILE A 96 -18.44 -61.79 0.59
C ILE A 96 -17.12 -61.59 1.32
N SER A 97 -16.17 -62.50 1.09
CA SER A 97 -14.84 -62.50 1.68
C SER A 97 -13.80 -62.67 0.57
N GLU A 98 -12.68 -61.96 0.66
CA GLU A 98 -11.55 -62.09 -0.26
C GLU A 98 -10.40 -62.81 0.43
N ALA A 99 -9.61 -63.59 -0.32
CA ALA A 99 -8.38 -64.18 0.20
C ALA A 99 -7.38 -63.10 0.61
N GLU A 100 -6.45 -63.44 1.51
CA GLU A 100 -5.36 -62.55 1.97
C GLU A 100 -5.83 -61.23 2.65
N ARG A 101 -7.13 -61.09 2.93
CA ARG A 101 -7.73 -59.94 3.63
C ARG A 101 -8.50 -60.38 4.88
N PRO A 102 -8.60 -59.53 5.92
CA PRO A 102 -9.44 -59.82 7.08
C PRO A 102 -10.92 -59.89 6.69
N ASP A 103 -11.70 -60.74 7.37
CA ASP A 103 -13.16 -60.77 7.20
C ASP A 103 -13.78 -59.52 7.86
N VAL A 104 -14.52 -58.74 7.07
CA VAL A 104 -15.23 -57.54 7.54
C VAL A 104 -16.59 -57.89 8.17
N GLY A 105 -17.13 -59.09 7.96
CA GLY A 105 -18.39 -59.54 8.57
C GLY A 105 -19.67 -58.87 8.05
N GLY A 106 -19.57 -57.95 7.07
CA GLY A 106 -20.72 -57.22 6.51
C GLY A 106 -21.68 -58.11 5.70
N LEU A 107 -22.98 -57.82 5.80
CA LEU A 107 -24.06 -58.72 5.37
C LEU A 107 -25.02 -58.07 4.37
N TRP A 108 -25.43 -58.82 3.34
CA TRP A 108 -26.40 -58.41 2.32
C TRP A 108 -27.67 -59.25 2.35
N CYS A 109 -28.85 -58.64 2.24
CA CYS A 109 -30.14 -59.35 2.25
C CYS A 109 -31.26 -58.59 1.54
N GLY A 110 -32.46 -59.18 1.51
CA GLY A 110 -33.65 -58.64 0.82
C GLY A 110 -33.78 -59.11 -0.63
N THR A 111 -34.62 -58.40 -1.41
CA THR A 111 -34.99 -58.71 -2.81
C THR A 111 -34.44 -57.65 -3.76
N THR A 112 -33.94 -58.03 -4.93
CA THR A 112 -33.47 -57.13 -5.98
C THR A 112 -34.37 -57.15 -7.22
N ARG A 113 -34.18 -56.15 -8.10
CA ARG A 113 -34.84 -56.05 -9.42
C ARG A 113 -33.88 -55.73 -10.57
N ASP A 114 -32.66 -55.33 -10.24
CA ASP A 114 -31.63 -54.85 -11.17
C ASP A 114 -30.31 -55.59 -10.88
N PRO A 115 -29.48 -55.87 -11.90
CA PRO A 115 -28.26 -56.64 -11.75
C PRO A 115 -27.16 -55.84 -11.05
N ALA A 116 -26.41 -56.50 -10.15
CA ALA A 116 -25.45 -55.85 -9.27
C ALA A 116 -24.03 -56.43 -9.42
N ILE A 117 -23.02 -55.58 -9.65
CA ILE A 117 -21.66 -56.00 -10.04
C ILE A 117 -20.65 -55.77 -8.90
N TYR A 118 -19.82 -56.78 -8.65
CA TYR A 118 -18.69 -56.76 -7.72
C TYR A 118 -17.41 -57.18 -8.44
N TYR A 119 -16.30 -56.47 -8.26
CA TYR A 119 -14.99 -56.82 -8.81
C TYR A 119 -14.03 -57.12 -7.66
N SER A 120 -13.31 -58.25 -7.70
CA SER A 120 -12.31 -58.57 -6.66
C SER A 120 -11.19 -57.53 -6.58
N GLU A 121 -10.56 -57.40 -5.42
CA GLU A 121 -9.22 -56.83 -5.29
C GLU A 121 -8.12 -57.90 -5.37
N THR A 122 -8.47 -59.18 -5.15
CA THR A 122 -7.54 -60.31 -5.06
C THR A 122 -7.87 -61.42 -6.06
N SER A 123 -6.98 -62.42 -6.16
CA SER A 123 -7.11 -63.57 -7.05
C SER A 123 -8.16 -64.59 -6.63
N THR A 124 -8.74 -64.51 -5.42
CA THR A 124 -9.70 -65.51 -4.92
C THR A 124 -10.78 -64.89 -4.02
N VAL A 125 -12.04 -65.08 -4.39
CA VAL A 125 -13.22 -64.57 -3.66
C VAL A 125 -14.08 -65.72 -3.18
N SER A 126 -14.62 -65.62 -1.97
CA SER A 126 -15.58 -66.57 -1.38
C SER A 126 -16.89 -65.87 -1.02
N ILE A 127 -17.98 -66.32 -1.62
CA ILE A 127 -19.35 -65.96 -1.23
C ILE A 127 -19.84 -66.97 -0.21
N ILE A 128 -20.43 -66.52 0.90
CA ILE A 128 -21.06 -67.36 1.91
C ILE A 128 -22.51 -66.91 2.07
N LEU A 129 -23.46 -67.74 1.62
CA LEU A 129 -24.88 -67.57 1.84
C LEU A 129 -25.28 -68.29 3.14
N LYS A 130 -26.07 -67.63 3.99
CA LYS A 130 -26.61 -68.16 5.25
C LYS A 130 -28.11 -67.88 5.28
N LEU A 131 -28.95 -68.88 5.09
CA LEU A 131 -30.41 -68.75 5.22
C LEU A 131 -30.86 -69.37 6.55
N LEU A 132 -31.44 -68.56 7.43
CA LEU A 132 -31.84 -68.95 8.79
C LEU A 132 -33.34 -69.26 8.88
N ARG A 133 -34.16 -68.72 7.96
CA ARG A 133 -35.61 -68.94 7.93
C ARG A 133 -36.12 -68.99 6.49
N LEU A 134 -36.96 -69.98 6.18
CA LEU A 134 -37.74 -70.03 4.94
C LEU A 134 -39.13 -69.45 5.15
N SER A 135 -39.64 -68.77 4.12
CA SER A 135 -41.03 -68.32 4.05
C SER A 135 -41.95 -69.49 3.70
N LYS A 136 -42.99 -69.67 4.53
CA LYS A 136 -44.05 -70.68 4.34
C LYS A 136 -45.17 -70.21 3.40
N ASP A 137 -45.22 -68.93 3.05
CA ASP A 137 -46.24 -68.38 2.16
C ASP A 137 -45.80 -68.55 0.70
N GLN A 138 -46.62 -69.24 -0.10
CA GLN A 138 -46.37 -69.49 -1.53
C GLN A 138 -46.35 -68.21 -2.38
N LYS A 139 -46.87 -67.09 -1.88
CA LYS A 139 -46.80 -65.78 -2.57
C LYS A 139 -45.57 -64.95 -2.22
N ALA A 140 -44.83 -65.32 -1.18
CA ALA A 140 -43.68 -64.57 -0.67
C ALA A 140 -42.41 -65.42 -0.68
N PHE A 141 -41.84 -65.63 -1.87
CA PHE A 141 -40.53 -66.28 -2.04
C PHE A 141 -39.44 -65.46 -1.35
N ASN A 142 -38.70 -66.06 -0.42
CA ASN A 142 -37.58 -65.41 0.29
C ASN A 142 -36.20 -66.05 -0.03
N PHE A 143 -36.14 -66.86 -1.09
CA PHE A 143 -34.92 -67.41 -1.67
C PHE A 143 -35.05 -67.51 -3.20
N ASP A 144 -34.22 -66.76 -3.94
CA ASP A 144 -33.88 -66.93 -5.36
C ASP A 144 -32.45 -66.39 -5.55
N PHE A 145 -31.62 -67.09 -6.32
CA PHE A 145 -30.21 -66.73 -6.49
C PHE A 145 -29.68 -67.15 -7.86
N ARG A 146 -29.53 -66.16 -8.74
CA ARG A 146 -28.91 -66.28 -10.07
C ARG A 146 -27.75 -65.31 -10.14
N MET A 147 -26.60 -65.78 -10.60
CA MET A 147 -25.45 -64.93 -10.84
C MET A 147 -24.68 -65.37 -12.07
N ALA A 148 -23.94 -64.44 -12.65
CA ALA A 148 -22.87 -64.70 -13.59
C ALA A 148 -21.50 -64.37 -12.98
N TYR A 149 -20.46 -65.03 -13.43
CA TYR A 149 -19.07 -64.67 -13.13
C TYR A 149 -18.21 -64.67 -14.40
N LYS A 150 -17.15 -63.88 -14.37
CA LYS A 150 -16.22 -63.68 -15.48
C LYS A 150 -14.82 -63.36 -14.95
N MET A 151 -13.80 -63.95 -15.57
CA MET A 151 -12.41 -63.63 -15.27
C MET A 151 -11.88 -62.57 -16.26
N ILE A 152 -11.08 -61.64 -15.75
CA ILE A 152 -10.61 -60.44 -16.46
C ILE A 152 -9.11 -60.28 -16.20
N ARG A 153 -8.32 -59.90 -17.21
CA ARG A 153 -6.92 -59.51 -17.04
C ARG A 153 -6.80 -58.07 -16.53
N LYS A 154 -5.79 -57.79 -15.72
CA LYS A 154 -5.54 -56.46 -15.15
C LYS A 154 -5.38 -55.36 -16.22
N SER A 155 -4.87 -55.72 -17.41
CA SER A 155 -4.81 -54.88 -18.60
C SER A 155 -6.16 -54.36 -19.09
N ASP A 156 -7.20 -55.17 -18.93
CA ASP A 156 -8.51 -54.97 -19.56
C ASP A 156 -9.45 -54.16 -18.65
N ALA A 157 -9.12 -54.05 -17.36
CA ALA A 157 -9.81 -53.27 -16.35
C ALA A 157 -9.51 -51.76 -16.45
N VAL A 158 -9.70 -51.20 -17.67
CA VAL A 158 -9.32 -49.83 -18.06
C VAL A 158 -9.99 -48.73 -17.21
N VAL A 159 -11.17 -48.99 -16.63
CA VAL A 159 -11.86 -48.02 -15.74
C VAL A 159 -11.15 -47.88 -14.38
N ARG A 160 -10.42 -48.90 -13.92
CA ARG A 160 -9.81 -48.98 -12.59
C ARG A 160 -8.31 -48.68 -12.61
N TYR A 161 -7.55 -49.26 -13.55
CA TYR A 161 -6.09 -49.07 -13.66
C TYR A 161 -5.68 -48.21 -14.87
N GLY A 162 -6.44 -48.29 -15.97
CA GLY A 162 -6.21 -47.48 -17.17
C GLY A 162 -6.77 -46.06 -17.06
N ASN A 163 -6.73 -45.28 -18.15
CA ASN A 163 -7.34 -43.96 -18.20
C ASN A 163 -8.57 -43.99 -19.13
N PRO A 164 -9.82 -44.08 -18.61
CA PRO A 164 -11.01 -44.46 -19.37
C PRO A 164 -11.51 -43.46 -20.43
N PHE A 165 -10.74 -42.39 -20.71
CA PHE A 165 -11.05 -41.38 -21.73
C PHE A 165 -10.02 -41.32 -22.87
N VAL A 166 -8.97 -42.15 -22.84
CA VAL A 166 -7.97 -42.25 -23.92
C VAL A 166 -8.56 -43.05 -25.09
N GLY A 167 -9.31 -42.33 -25.93
CA GLY A 167 -10.02 -42.89 -27.10
C GLY A 167 -11.28 -42.13 -27.50
N MET A 168 -11.75 -41.17 -26.71
CA MET A 168 -13.02 -40.45 -26.96
C MET A 168 -12.85 -39.18 -27.82
N THR A 169 -11.99 -39.23 -28.83
CA THR A 169 -11.58 -38.08 -29.65
C THR A 169 -11.54 -38.38 -31.16
N GLN A 170 -12.70 -38.71 -31.74
CA GLN A 170 -13.09 -38.33 -33.12
C GLN A 170 -14.52 -38.78 -33.45
N VAL A 171 -15.50 -37.93 -33.17
CA VAL A 171 -16.76 -37.84 -33.94
C VAL A 171 -17.09 -36.35 -34.09
N THR A 172 -16.33 -35.67 -34.96
CA THR A 172 -16.54 -34.24 -35.23
C THR A 172 -17.73 -34.10 -36.17
N THR A 173 -18.82 -33.50 -35.70
CA THR A 173 -19.96 -33.13 -36.55
C THR A 173 -19.52 -32.08 -37.57
N VAL A 174 -19.91 -32.28 -38.84
CA VAL A 174 -19.64 -31.30 -39.91
C VAL A 174 -20.56 -30.10 -39.70
N ALA A 175 -19.97 -28.92 -39.54
CA ALA A 175 -20.63 -27.62 -39.63
C ALA A 175 -19.79 -26.73 -40.54
N ALA A 176 -20.45 -25.98 -41.45
CA ALA A 176 -19.76 -25.27 -42.52
C ALA A 176 -19.10 -23.96 -42.05
N THR A 177 -17.99 -23.60 -42.69
CA THR A 177 -17.30 -22.31 -42.53
C THR A 177 -17.64 -21.36 -43.67
N SER A 178 -18.00 -20.11 -43.35
CA SER A 178 -18.11 -19.00 -44.30
C SER A 178 -16.99 -17.98 -44.08
N THR A 179 -15.97 -18.06 -44.95
CA THR A 179 -15.22 -16.98 -45.65
C THR A 179 -14.87 -15.63 -44.97
N GLU A 180 -13.78 -15.03 -45.51
CA GLU A 180 -13.28 -13.64 -45.36
C GLU A 180 -12.42 -13.31 -44.10
N ASP A 181 -11.32 -12.54 -44.18
CA ASP A 181 -10.29 -12.43 -45.25
C ASP A 181 -8.93 -11.90 -44.69
N HIS A 182 -7.86 -11.97 -45.50
CA HIS A 182 -6.50 -11.37 -45.49
C HIS A 182 -6.08 -10.19 -44.54
N PRO A 183 -4.76 -9.85 -44.41
CA PRO A 183 -3.52 -10.65 -44.49
C PRO A 183 -2.43 -10.29 -43.43
N THR A 184 -1.22 -10.87 -43.57
CA THR A 184 -0.04 -10.75 -42.68
C THR A 184 0.99 -9.64 -43.04
N VAL A 185 1.85 -9.23 -42.08
CA VAL A 185 3.32 -8.96 -42.15
C VAL A 185 3.78 -8.75 -40.68
N VAL A 186 4.67 -9.50 -40.00
CA VAL A 186 6.01 -10.09 -40.27
C VAL A 186 7.18 -9.11 -40.13
N TYR A 187 8.06 -9.32 -39.14
CA TYR A 187 9.53 -9.32 -39.32
C TYR A 187 10.24 -9.86 -38.06
N ALA A 188 11.01 -10.95 -38.23
CA ALA A 188 12.01 -11.43 -37.28
C ALA A 188 13.13 -12.10 -38.10
N ASN A 189 14.39 -11.69 -37.88
CA ASN A 189 15.50 -12.14 -38.72
C ASN A 189 16.07 -13.51 -38.30
N THR A 190 16.56 -14.23 -39.29
CA THR A 190 17.13 -15.57 -39.16
C THR A 190 18.59 -15.58 -38.72
N SER A 191 19.01 -16.67 -38.10
CA SER A 191 20.31 -17.29 -38.37
C SER A 191 20.13 -18.81 -38.40
N MET A 192 20.77 -19.49 -39.36
CA MET A 192 20.63 -20.94 -39.55
C MET A 192 21.83 -21.68 -38.96
N ALA A 193 21.58 -22.85 -38.38
CA ALA A 193 22.54 -23.93 -38.30
C ALA A 193 21.82 -25.25 -38.59
N MET A 194 22.06 -25.84 -39.77
CA MET A 194 21.69 -27.23 -40.03
C MET A 194 22.74 -28.14 -39.40
N LEU A 195 22.31 -29.23 -38.75
CA LEU A 195 23.07 -30.47 -38.77
C LEU A 195 22.13 -31.69 -38.69
N MET A 196 22.14 -32.45 -39.80
CA MET A 196 21.80 -33.86 -40.03
C MET A 196 20.70 -34.56 -39.21
N VAL A 197 19.82 -35.21 -39.97
CA VAL A 197 18.93 -36.28 -39.51
C VAL A 197 19.73 -37.57 -39.32
N GLU A 198 19.56 -38.25 -38.19
CA GLU A 198 19.89 -39.66 -38.04
C GLU A 198 18.61 -40.42 -37.65
N GLN A 199 18.28 -41.48 -38.39
CA GLN A 199 17.05 -42.23 -38.17
C GLN A 199 17.26 -43.26 -37.06
N HIS A 200 16.59 -43.07 -35.93
CA HIS A 200 16.33 -44.15 -34.97
C HIS A 200 14.83 -44.45 -34.93
N ALA A 201 14.50 -45.72 -35.15
CA ALA A 201 13.12 -46.20 -35.20
C ALA A 201 12.53 -46.25 -33.78
N VAL A 202 11.91 -45.16 -33.35
CA VAL A 202 11.15 -45.13 -32.09
C VAL A 202 9.90 -45.98 -32.27
N THR A 203 9.97 -47.23 -31.81
CA THR A 203 8.78 -48.04 -31.53
C THR A 203 7.79 -47.24 -30.69
N PRO A 204 6.47 -47.27 -30.96
CA PRO A 204 5.50 -46.50 -30.21
C PRO A 204 5.34 -47.04 -28.79
N THR A 205 6.22 -46.59 -27.89
CA THR A 205 6.17 -46.87 -26.46
C THR A 205 4.92 -46.21 -25.87
N LYS A 206 3.83 -46.97 -25.89
CA LYS A 206 2.51 -46.58 -25.40
C LYS A 206 2.51 -46.54 -23.87
N SER A 207 3.29 -45.62 -23.29
CA SER A 207 3.37 -45.36 -21.85
C SER A 207 2.09 -44.67 -21.38
N SER A 208 1.00 -45.42 -21.31
CA SER A 208 -0.16 -45.03 -20.53
C SER A 208 0.30 -44.83 -19.08
N SER A 209 0.28 -43.59 -18.60
CA SER A 209 0.63 -43.27 -17.21
C SER A 209 -0.25 -44.08 -16.26
N GLU A 210 0.30 -45.12 -15.63
CA GLU A 210 -0.45 -45.96 -14.71
C GLU A 210 -0.97 -45.11 -13.53
N GLN A 211 -2.20 -45.38 -13.09
CA GLN A 211 -2.75 -44.69 -11.93
C GLN A 211 -2.12 -45.27 -10.66
N TYR A 212 -1.54 -44.43 -9.81
CA TYR A 212 -1.02 -44.88 -8.53
C TYR A 212 -2.18 -44.92 -7.52
N LEU A 213 -2.57 -46.14 -7.14
CA LEU A 213 -3.71 -46.41 -6.26
C LEU A 213 -3.33 -46.55 -4.78
N GLY A 214 -2.08 -46.22 -4.41
CA GLY A 214 -1.58 -46.27 -3.02
C GLY A 214 -1.28 -47.67 -2.51
N ASP A 215 -0.37 -47.76 -1.55
CA ASP A 215 0.14 -49.01 -0.98
C ASP A 215 -0.77 -49.49 0.17
N LEU A 216 -1.13 -50.77 0.20
CA LEU A 216 -2.05 -51.32 1.21
C LEU A 216 -1.39 -51.42 2.59
N ILE A 217 -2.06 -50.89 3.62
CA ILE A 217 -1.60 -51.02 5.01
C ILE A 217 -1.85 -52.46 5.49
N SER A 218 -0.76 -53.13 5.85
CA SER A 218 -0.75 -54.52 6.32
C SER A 218 -1.72 -54.75 7.48
N GLY A 219 -2.50 -55.84 7.42
CA GLY A 219 -3.51 -56.17 8.42
C GLY A 219 -4.85 -55.41 8.28
N THR A 220 -4.98 -54.48 7.34
CA THR A 220 -6.25 -53.80 7.04
C THR A 220 -6.93 -54.36 5.79
N TYR A 221 -8.25 -54.18 5.67
CA TYR A 221 -8.98 -54.62 4.47
C TYR A 221 -8.72 -53.74 3.23
N CYS A 222 -8.51 -52.43 3.44
CA CYS A 222 -8.54 -51.42 2.38
C CYS A 222 -7.84 -50.10 2.69
N SER A 223 -7.22 -49.94 3.86
CA SER A 223 -6.54 -48.67 4.18
C SER A 223 -5.24 -48.57 3.37
N ARG A 224 -4.93 -47.40 2.81
CA ARG A 224 -3.80 -47.21 1.89
C ARG A 224 -3.00 -45.96 2.20
N ILE A 225 -1.70 -46.02 1.92
CA ILE A 225 -0.78 -44.88 2.02
C ILE A 225 -0.43 -44.40 0.61
N PHE A 226 -0.50 -43.10 0.39
CA PHE A 226 -0.08 -42.43 -0.84
C PHE A 226 1.10 -41.52 -0.52
N SER A 227 2.23 -41.78 -1.18
CA SER A 227 3.48 -41.03 -1.04
C SER A 227 3.81 -40.27 -2.31
N ASP A 228 4.05 -38.96 -2.19
CA ASP A 228 4.70 -38.11 -3.19
C ASP A 228 3.90 -37.99 -4.51
N CYS A 229 2.72 -37.38 -4.34
CA CYS A 229 1.67 -37.22 -5.35
C CYS A 229 1.89 -36.01 -6.28
N ASP A 230 3.02 -35.31 -6.18
CA ASP A 230 3.51 -34.37 -7.20
C ASP A 230 4.07 -35.13 -8.43
N ARG A 231 4.76 -36.25 -8.20
CA ARG A 231 5.35 -37.11 -9.24
C ARG A 231 4.44 -38.28 -9.62
N LYS A 232 3.77 -38.89 -8.64
CA LYS A 232 2.84 -40.01 -8.88
C LYS A 232 1.43 -39.50 -9.13
N LYS A 233 0.76 -40.03 -10.15
CA LYS A 233 -0.65 -39.71 -10.44
C LYS A 233 -1.59 -40.44 -9.47
N CYS A 234 -1.63 -39.96 -8.23
CA CYS A 234 -2.41 -40.50 -7.13
C CYS A 234 -3.92 -40.45 -7.40
N ARG A 235 -4.61 -41.58 -7.17
CA ARG A 235 -6.06 -41.72 -7.29
C ARG A 235 -6.59 -42.57 -6.13
N LEU A 236 -7.42 -41.96 -5.29
CA LEU A 236 -8.08 -42.67 -4.18
C LEU A 236 -9.35 -43.30 -4.75
N GLN A 237 -9.42 -44.63 -4.76
CA GLN A 237 -10.61 -45.39 -5.13
C GLN A 237 -11.17 -46.07 -3.89
N SER A 238 -12.49 -46.14 -3.78
CA SER A 238 -13.15 -47.04 -2.82
C SER A 238 -12.81 -48.51 -3.14
N PRO A 239 -12.93 -49.43 -2.17
CA PRO A 239 -12.69 -50.85 -2.43
C PRO A 239 -13.57 -51.34 -3.57
N ASN A 240 -13.03 -52.19 -4.45
CA ASN A 240 -13.78 -52.89 -5.48
C ASN A 240 -14.40 -51.97 -6.57
N PHE A 241 -14.06 -50.67 -6.60
CA PHE A 241 -14.46 -49.68 -7.61
C PHE A 241 -14.12 -50.18 -9.04
N PRO A 242 -15.02 -50.01 -10.04
CA PRO A 242 -16.29 -49.28 -10.01
C PRO A 242 -17.51 -50.12 -9.55
N GLY A 243 -17.29 -51.32 -9.01
CA GLY A 243 -18.34 -52.19 -8.49
C GLY A 243 -18.71 -51.89 -7.05
N LEU A 244 -19.56 -52.74 -6.48
CA LEU A 244 -20.02 -52.63 -5.10
C LEU A 244 -18.86 -52.73 -4.10
N TYR A 245 -18.71 -51.71 -3.27
CA TYR A 245 -17.91 -51.78 -2.06
C TYR A 245 -18.57 -52.73 -1.02
N PRO A 246 -17.79 -53.49 -0.21
CA PRO A 246 -18.36 -54.35 0.83
C PRO A 246 -19.02 -53.57 1.98
N ARG A 247 -19.56 -54.29 2.97
CA ARG A 247 -20.25 -53.72 4.15
C ARG A 247 -19.40 -53.91 5.42
N ASN A 248 -19.73 -53.18 6.48
CA ASN A 248 -19.06 -53.20 7.79
C ASN A 248 -17.55 -52.89 7.75
N LEU A 249 -17.13 -51.93 6.93
CA LEU A 249 -15.72 -51.54 6.79
C LEU A 249 -15.49 -50.04 7.01
N THR A 250 -14.27 -49.73 7.46
CA THR A 250 -13.70 -48.37 7.47
C THR A 250 -12.32 -48.43 6.81
N CYS A 251 -12.11 -47.61 5.77
CA CYS A 251 -10.82 -47.45 5.10
C CYS A 251 -10.20 -46.10 5.43
N TYR A 252 -8.91 -46.08 5.73
CA TYR A 252 -8.11 -44.86 5.86
C TYR A 252 -7.17 -44.71 4.66
N TYR A 253 -7.34 -43.63 3.89
CA TYR A 253 -6.44 -43.25 2.82
C TYR A 253 -5.59 -42.07 3.30
N ALA A 254 -4.37 -42.36 3.74
CA ALA A 254 -3.42 -41.38 4.24
C ALA A 254 -2.52 -40.89 3.10
N VAL A 255 -2.56 -39.59 2.79
CA VAL A 255 -1.82 -39.00 1.67
C VAL A 255 -0.77 -38.04 2.21
N ARG A 256 0.47 -38.18 1.75
CA ARG A 256 1.65 -37.52 2.32
C ARG A 256 2.66 -37.10 1.26
N GLN A 257 3.16 -35.88 1.38
CA GLN A 257 4.29 -35.37 0.59
C GLN A 257 5.55 -35.37 1.46
N HIS A 258 6.54 -36.17 1.10
CA HIS A 258 7.85 -36.21 1.77
C HIS A 258 8.83 -35.26 1.09
N GLU A 259 8.90 -35.30 -0.24
CA GLU A 259 9.78 -34.45 -1.02
C GLU A 259 9.13 -33.09 -1.28
N VAL A 260 9.58 -32.06 -0.53
CA VAL A 260 9.17 -30.66 -0.70
C VAL A 260 10.37 -29.82 -1.12
N PRO A 261 10.29 -29.00 -2.19
CA PRO A 261 11.40 -28.15 -2.62
C PRO A 261 11.84 -27.13 -1.54
N PRO A 262 13.12 -26.77 -1.46
CA PRO A 262 13.62 -25.80 -0.48
C PRO A 262 12.93 -24.44 -0.63
N GLY A 263 12.57 -23.83 0.50
CA GLY A 263 11.81 -22.57 0.56
C GLY A 263 10.32 -22.71 0.20
N LYS A 264 9.84 -23.90 -0.19
CA LYS A 264 8.42 -24.19 -0.43
C LYS A 264 7.78 -24.93 0.73
N TYR A 265 6.45 -24.91 0.73
CA TYR A 265 5.59 -25.64 1.63
C TYR A 265 4.48 -26.31 0.82
N ALA A 266 4.16 -27.57 1.11
CA ALA A 266 3.20 -28.36 0.34
C ALA A 266 1.81 -28.34 0.98
N LEU A 267 0.79 -28.10 0.16
CA LEU A 267 -0.64 -28.27 0.47
C LEU A 267 -1.17 -29.39 -0.41
N ILE A 268 -2.00 -30.28 0.14
CA ILE A 268 -2.59 -31.40 -0.61
C ILE A 268 -4.08 -31.16 -0.79
N SER A 269 -4.52 -31.11 -2.04
CA SER A 269 -5.91 -30.96 -2.44
C SER A 269 -6.50 -32.32 -2.85
N VAL A 270 -7.72 -32.61 -2.38
CA VAL A 270 -8.51 -33.80 -2.73
C VAL A 270 -9.91 -33.37 -3.17
N GLY A 271 -10.41 -33.92 -4.27
CA GLY A 271 -11.76 -33.64 -4.79
C GLY A 271 -12.12 -34.49 -6.01
N GLN A 272 -13.26 -34.23 -6.64
CA GLN A 272 -13.64 -34.90 -7.90
C GLN A 272 -14.52 -33.99 -8.78
N PRO A 273 -13.97 -33.36 -9.84
CA PRO A 273 -14.75 -32.52 -10.75
C PRO A 273 -15.78 -33.29 -11.60
N ARG A 274 -15.69 -34.64 -11.67
CA ARG A 274 -16.59 -35.51 -12.43
C ARG A 274 -17.52 -36.28 -11.48
N GLY A 275 -18.65 -35.68 -11.12
CA GLY A 275 -19.62 -36.24 -10.17
C GLY A 275 -20.16 -37.64 -10.50
N GLN A 276 -20.13 -38.04 -11.77
CA GLN A 276 -20.46 -39.41 -12.19
C GLN A 276 -19.48 -40.49 -11.68
N LEU A 277 -18.29 -40.10 -11.19
CA LEU A 277 -17.30 -41.00 -10.57
C LEU A 277 -17.51 -41.14 -9.04
N VAL A 278 -18.62 -40.64 -8.50
CA VAL A 278 -18.98 -40.70 -7.08
C VAL A 278 -20.44 -41.16 -6.94
N ALA A 279 -20.65 -42.22 -6.16
CA ALA A 279 -21.92 -42.87 -5.87
C ALA A 279 -21.82 -43.65 -4.55
N VAL A 280 -21.86 -42.92 -3.44
CA VAL A 280 -21.92 -43.44 -2.06
C VAL A 280 -23.38 -43.42 -1.61
N ARG A 281 -23.90 -44.48 -0.99
CA ARG A 281 -25.35 -44.60 -0.72
C ARG A 281 -25.85 -43.56 0.29
N SER A 282 -26.81 -42.72 -0.11
CA SER A 282 -27.45 -41.71 0.78
C SER A 282 -28.91 -42.02 1.14
N ARG A 283 -29.69 -42.69 0.26
CA ARG A 283 -31.14 -42.88 0.44
C ARG A 283 -31.54 -44.33 0.83
N PRO A 284 -32.52 -44.50 1.74
CA PRO A 284 -32.86 -45.80 2.32
C PRO A 284 -33.56 -46.73 1.32
N ALA A 285 -33.46 -48.04 1.54
CA ALA A 285 -33.90 -49.09 0.61
C ALA A 285 -35.42 -49.09 0.26
N THR A 286 -36.25 -48.34 0.99
CA THR A 286 -37.68 -48.18 0.71
C THR A 286 -37.98 -47.18 -0.40
N GLN A 287 -37.01 -46.34 -0.79
CA GLN A 287 -37.14 -45.38 -1.88
C GLN A 287 -36.38 -45.89 -3.12
N ALA A 288 -37.08 -45.96 -4.25
CA ALA A 288 -36.44 -46.10 -5.55
C ALA A 288 -35.57 -44.85 -5.82
N GLU A 289 -34.41 -45.02 -6.45
CA GLU A 289 -33.45 -43.93 -6.64
C GLU A 289 -33.83 -43.07 -7.85
N SER A 290 -34.90 -42.27 -7.68
CA SER A 290 -35.36 -41.30 -8.66
C SER A 290 -34.32 -40.18 -8.85
N GLN A 291 -33.98 -39.88 -10.11
CA GLN A 291 -33.12 -38.76 -10.47
C GLN A 291 -33.72 -37.39 -10.07
N PRO A 292 -32.89 -36.36 -9.83
CA PRO A 292 -31.42 -36.39 -9.89
C PRO A 292 -30.76 -37.11 -8.70
N ARG A 293 -29.54 -37.62 -8.93
CA ARG A 293 -28.60 -37.94 -7.84
C ARG A 293 -27.95 -36.64 -7.38
N GLU A 294 -27.79 -36.49 -6.08
CA GLU A 294 -27.43 -35.24 -5.38
C GLU A 294 -26.30 -35.55 -4.37
N LEU A 295 -25.43 -34.56 -4.11
CA LEU A 295 -24.35 -34.69 -3.13
C LEU A 295 -24.81 -34.21 -1.74
N HIS A 296 -25.03 -35.17 -0.85
CA HIS A 296 -25.48 -34.94 0.53
C HIS A 296 -24.30 -34.68 1.47
N LEU A 297 -24.52 -33.89 2.53
CA LEU A 297 -23.44 -33.30 3.34
C LEU A 297 -23.71 -33.39 4.86
N TRP A 298 -22.63 -33.41 5.65
CA TRP A 298 -22.68 -33.31 7.13
C TRP A 298 -23.61 -34.34 7.81
N GLN A 299 -24.76 -33.90 8.31
CA GLN A 299 -25.74 -34.74 9.03
C GLN A 299 -26.60 -35.60 8.08
N ASP A 300 -26.78 -35.19 6.82
CA ASP A 300 -27.58 -35.93 5.84
C ASP A 300 -27.10 -37.39 5.68
N CYS A 301 -25.80 -37.59 5.85
CA CYS A 301 -25.11 -38.86 5.68
C CYS A 301 -25.19 -39.81 6.88
N ASP A 302 -25.65 -39.32 8.05
CA ASP A 302 -25.72 -40.12 9.27
C ASP A 302 -26.93 -41.09 9.28
N ILE A 303 -27.84 -40.97 8.30
CA ILE A 303 -29.02 -41.83 8.11
C ILE A 303 -28.61 -43.26 7.72
N ILE A 304 -27.62 -43.42 6.84
CA ILE A 304 -27.13 -44.73 6.38
C ILE A 304 -25.78 -45.09 7.00
N GLN A 305 -24.95 -44.10 7.34
CA GLN A 305 -23.56 -44.32 7.76
C GLN A 305 -22.65 -44.90 6.64
N ASP A 306 -23.05 -44.70 5.38
CA ASP A 306 -22.17 -44.77 4.20
C ASP A 306 -21.69 -43.34 3.89
N TYR A 307 -20.45 -42.99 4.23
CA TYR A 307 -19.92 -41.63 4.00
C TYR A 307 -18.40 -41.57 3.84
N VAL A 308 -17.94 -40.46 3.24
CA VAL A 308 -16.53 -40.10 3.13
C VAL A 308 -16.27 -38.83 3.95
N THR A 309 -15.25 -38.87 4.82
CA THR A 309 -14.80 -37.76 5.67
C THR A 309 -13.38 -37.37 5.29
N VAL A 310 -13.08 -36.07 5.18
CA VAL A 310 -11.75 -35.52 4.88
C VAL A 310 -11.27 -34.68 6.06
N TYR A 311 -10.10 -35.02 6.59
CA TYR A 311 -9.48 -34.43 7.77
C TYR A 311 -8.25 -33.61 7.39
N ASP A 312 -8.06 -32.45 8.03
CA ASP A 312 -6.89 -31.58 7.83
C ASP A 312 -5.65 -32.09 8.61
N GLY A 313 -5.10 -33.22 8.18
CA GLY A 313 -3.92 -33.83 8.76
C GLY A 313 -3.85 -35.33 8.53
N TYR A 314 -2.98 -36.00 9.29
CA TYR A 314 -2.74 -37.44 9.16
C TYR A 314 -3.67 -38.29 10.06
N THR A 315 -4.48 -37.69 10.93
CA THR A 315 -5.22 -38.43 11.98
C THR A 315 -6.69 -38.03 12.09
N THR A 316 -7.53 -38.93 12.60
CA THR A 316 -8.95 -38.65 12.92
C THR A 316 -9.17 -37.70 14.09
N ARG A 317 -8.09 -37.21 14.73
CA ARG A 317 -8.11 -36.13 15.74
C ARG A 317 -8.00 -34.74 15.13
N ASP A 318 -7.63 -34.65 13.86
CA ASP A 318 -7.50 -33.41 13.12
C ASP A 318 -8.88 -32.86 12.72
N PRO A 319 -9.03 -31.57 12.39
CA PRO A 319 -10.36 -31.02 12.12
C PRO A 319 -10.90 -31.46 10.75
N VAL A 320 -12.19 -31.80 10.70
CA VAL A 320 -12.87 -32.20 9.46
C VAL A 320 -13.13 -30.98 8.57
N ILE A 321 -12.68 -31.04 7.32
CA ILE A 321 -12.88 -30.00 6.30
C ILE A 321 -13.99 -30.36 5.30
N LEU A 322 -14.29 -31.64 5.10
CA LEU A 322 -15.43 -32.08 4.28
C LEU A 322 -15.99 -33.41 4.80
N LYS A 323 -17.32 -33.59 4.73
CA LYS A 323 -18.01 -34.88 4.92
C LYS A 323 -19.15 -34.96 3.91
N PHE A 324 -19.17 -36.01 3.08
CA PHE A 324 -20.12 -36.18 1.98
C PHE A 324 -20.57 -37.63 1.76
N CYS A 325 -21.72 -37.76 1.10
CA CYS A 325 -22.31 -39.00 0.61
C CYS A 325 -23.25 -38.66 -0.58
N GLY A 326 -23.92 -39.65 -1.18
CA GLY A 326 -24.66 -39.44 -2.42
C GLY A 326 -23.72 -39.47 -3.64
N GLY A 327 -24.03 -38.68 -4.67
CA GLY A 327 -23.25 -38.69 -5.90
C GLY A 327 -23.91 -37.98 -7.07
N GLY A 328 -23.34 -38.11 -8.27
CA GLY A 328 -23.82 -37.44 -9.48
C GLY A 328 -23.30 -36.02 -9.66
N GLU A 329 -23.13 -35.26 -8.58
CA GLU A 329 -22.56 -33.90 -8.59
C GLU A 329 -21.05 -33.88 -8.24
N PRO A 330 -20.30 -32.86 -8.69
CA PRO A 330 -18.86 -32.76 -8.40
C PRO A 330 -18.57 -32.64 -6.90
N VAL A 331 -17.59 -33.41 -6.41
CA VAL A 331 -17.07 -33.24 -5.03
C VAL A 331 -16.08 -32.08 -5.04
N PRO A 332 -16.30 -31.03 -4.22
CA PRO A 332 -15.47 -29.83 -4.22
C PRO A 332 -14.07 -30.10 -3.66
N GLU A 333 -13.15 -29.17 -3.90
CA GLU A 333 -11.74 -29.32 -3.56
C GLU A 333 -11.47 -29.01 -2.08
N ALA A 334 -11.26 -30.07 -1.28
CA ALA A 334 -10.82 -29.99 0.10
C ALA A 334 -9.28 -30.00 0.15
N THR A 335 -8.66 -28.95 0.70
CA THR A 335 -7.20 -28.76 0.71
C THR A 335 -6.66 -28.66 2.13
N SER A 336 -5.63 -29.44 2.47
CA SER A 336 -4.99 -29.42 3.78
C SER A 336 -4.16 -28.15 4.03
N SER A 337 -4.02 -27.78 5.30
CA SER A 337 -3.13 -26.72 5.80
C SER A 337 -1.65 -27.13 5.83
N GLY A 338 -1.34 -28.40 5.54
CA GLY A 338 0.01 -28.97 5.55
C GLY A 338 0.22 -30.16 4.58
N PRO A 339 1.42 -30.80 4.61
CA PRO A 339 1.86 -31.83 3.66
C PRO A 339 1.23 -33.22 3.88
N GLU A 340 0.15 -33.30 4.67
CA GLU A 340 -0.52 -34.53 5.10
C GLU A 340 -2.04 -34.29 5.07
N ILE A 341 -2.79 -35.22 4.49
CA ILE A 341 -4.26 -35.22 4.49
C ILE A 341 -4.79 -36.66 4.59
N LEU A 342 -5.88 -36.84 5.34
CA LEU A 342 -6.50 -38.15 5.62
C LEU A 342 -7.92 -38.16 5.10
N VAL A 343 -8.25 -39.19 4.30
CA VAL A 343 -9.62 -39.49 3.90
C VAL A 343 -10.06 -40.78 4.60
N GLU A 344 -11.17 -40.72 5.31
CA GLU A 344 -11.86 -41.87 5.88
C GLU A 344 -13.06 -42.23 5.00
N PHE A 345 -13.29 -43.52 4.75
CA PHE A 345 -14.52 -44.03 4.15
C PHE A 345 -15.12 -45.10 5.05
N THR A 346 -16.34 -44.89 5.52
CA THR A 346 -17.07 -45.81 6.40
C THR A 346 -18.35 -46.29 5.72
N THR A 347 -18.73 -47.54 5.98
CA THR A 347 -19.94 -48.17 5.43
C THR A 347 -20.79 -48.80 6.53
N SER A 348 -22.11 -48.78 6.36
CA SER A 348 -23.06 -49.55 7.18
C SER A 348 -22.75 -51.05 7.27
N PRO A 349 -23.08 -51.72 8.40
CA PRO A 349 -22.87 -53.16 8.57
C PRO A 349 -23.79 -54.05 7.72
N TYR A 350 -25.01 -53.60 7.44
CA TYR A 350 -26.00 -54.34 6.64
C TYR A 350 -26.30 -53.61 5.32
N GLY A 351 -26.61 -54.35 4.25
CA GLY A 351 -26.89 -53.78 2.94
C GLY A 351 -27.91 -54.56 2.11
N THR A 352 -28.29 -53.98 0.98
CA THR A 352 -29.16 -54.61 -0.03
C THR A 352 -28.83 -54.04 -1.41
N PHE A 353 -28.97 -54.83 -2.47
CA PHE A 353 -28.58 -54.40 -3.82
C PHE A 353 -29.68 -53.62 -4.57
N LEU A 354 -30.79 -53.25 -3.90
CA LEU A 354 -31.81 -52.33 -4.44
C LEU A 354 -31.17 -50.98 -4.83
N HIS A 355 -31.04 -50.76 -6.14
CA HIS A 355 -30.67 -49.50 -6.79
C HIS A 355 -31.46 -49.41 -8.10
N SER A 356 -31.99 -48.24 -8.45
CA SER A 356 -32.69 -48.05 -9.73
C SER A 356 -31.69 -47.81 -10.87
N ALA A 357 -31.95 -48.37 -12.04
CA ALA A 357 -31.18 -48.09 -13.26
C ALA A 357 -31.18 -46.57 -13.60
N PRO A 358 -30.17 -46.05 -14.33
CA PRO A 358 -29.71 -46.60 -15.61
C PRO A 358 -28.51 -47.56 -15.55
N GLN A 359 -28.35 -48.32 -16.63
CA GLN A 359 -27.45 -49.47 -16.83
C GLN A 359 -25.92 -49.21 -16.75
N ARG A 360 -25.48 -48.07 -16.20
CA ARG A 360 -24.05 -47.73 -16.01
C ARG A 360 -23.79 -47.02 -14.67
N SER A 361 -24.49 -47.42 -13.61
CA SER A 361 -24.17 -46.95 -12.27
C SER A 361 -22.79 -47.48 -11.85
N LEU A 362 -21.79 -46.58 -11.81
CA LEU A 362 -20.58 -46.82 -11.02
C LEU A 362 -20.99 -46.79 -9.54
N HIS A 363 -20.32 -47.58 -8.69
CA HIS A 363 -20.55 -47.62 -7.25
C HIS A 363 -19.27 -47.24 -6.49
N GLY A 364 -19.43 -46.64 -5.31
CA GLY A 364 -18.32 -46.14 -4.51
C GLY A 364 -17.81 -44.80 -5.04
N PHE A 365 -16.50 -44.58 -5.05
CA PHE A 365 -15.92 -43.32 -5.53
C PHE A 365 -14.53 -43.47 -6.13
N GLN A 366 -14.17 -42.49 -6.96
CA GLN A 366 -12.77 -42.15 -7.25
C GLN A 366 -12.53 -40.65 -6.99
N LEU A 367 -11.55 -40.32 -6.15
CA LEU A 367 -11.08 -38.95 -5.92
C LEU A 367 -9.74 -38.69 -6.60
N GLU A 368 -9.52 -37.44 -6.97
CA GLU A 368 -8.26 -36.90 -7.48
C GLU A 368 -7.45 -36.27 -6.34
N VAL A 369 -6.14 -36.48 -6.35
CA VAL A 369 -5.18 -35.76 -5.50
C VAL A 369 -4.40 -34.78 -6.36
N GLN A 370 -4.17 -33.56 -5.86
CA GLN A 370 -3.25 -32.59 -6.45
C GLN A 370 -2.37 -31.99 -5.34
N VAL A 371 -1.07 -31.85 -5.59
CA VAL A 371 -0.11 -31.23 -4.65
C VAL A 371 0.22 -29.83 -5.14
N LYS A 372 0.12 -28.84 -4.25
CA LYS A 372 0.35 -27.42 -4.54
C LYS A 372 1.43 -26.86 -3.64
N PHE A 373 2.50 -26.33 -4.23
CA PHE A 373 3.62 -25.73 -3.50
C PHE A 373 3.44 -24.21 -3.37
N VAL A 374 3.42 -23.70 -2.13
CA VAL A 374 3.42 -22.26 -1.79
C VAL A 374 4.76 -21.87 -1.16
N ASP A 375 5.06 -20.58 -1.06
CA ASP A 375 6.29 -20.11 -0.41
C ASP A 375 6.19 -20.21 1.12
N ALA A 376 7.21 -20.77 1.77
CA ALA A 376 7.18 -21.08 3.21
C ALA A 376 7.07 -19.85 4.12
N ASP A 377 7.48 -18.67 3.62
CA ASP A 377 7.39 -17.40 4.35
C ASP A 377 6.14 -16.58 4.00
N SER A 378 5.30 -17.05 3.08
CA SER A 378 4.09 -16.34 2.68
C SER A 378 2.95 -16.46 3.71
N PRO A 379 2.18 -15.38 3.97
CA PRO A 379 1.04 -15.40 4.88
C PRO A 379 -0.22 -16.02 4.22
N THR A 380 -0.06 -17.06 3.41
CA THR A 380 -1.16 -17.66 2.62
C THR A 380 -1.57 -19.06 3.09
N TYR A 381 -1.02 -19.55 4.19
CA TYR A 381 -1.38 -20.84 4.79
C TYR A 381 -1.19 -20.83 6.31
N ALA A 382 -2.02 -21.60 7.04
CA ALA A 382 -2.05 -21.60 8.49
C ALA A 382 -0.96 -22.51 9.05
N LYS A 383 0.03 -21.94 9.73
CA LYS A 383 1.06 -22.73 10.41
C LYS A 383 0.45 -23.39 11.66
N ASN A 384 0.83 -24.63 11.94
CA ASN A 384 0.38 -25.40 13.12
C ASN A 384 -1.16 -25.55 13.26
N LYS A 385 -1.91 -25.58 12.15
CA LYS A 385 -3.39 -25.73 12.12
C LYS A 385 -4.17 -24.62 12.86
N ARG A 386 -3.52 -23.50 13.19
CA ARG A 386 -4.15 -22.29 13.74
C ARG A 386 -4.12 -21.19 12.70
N CYS A 387 -5.28 -20.62 12.37
CA CYS A 387 -5.39 -19.58 11.35
C CYS A 387 -5.01 -18.20 11.93
N GLU A 388 -3.75 -18.04 12.32
CA GLU A 388 -3.24 -16.87 13.04
C GLU A 388 -1.96 -16.36 12.38
N PHE A 389 -1.97 -15.12 11.90
CA PHE A 389 -0.90 -14.52 11.09
C PHE A 389 -0.36 -13.26 11.75
N TRP A 390 0.93 -13.26 12.08
CA TRP A 390 1.62 -12.13 12.69
C TRP A 390 2.53 -11.43 11.68
N LEU A 391 2.10 -10.25 11.21
CA LEU A 391 2.78 -9.45 10.19
C LEU A 391 3.43 -8.23 10.86
N LYS A 392 4.75 -8.27 11.03
CA LYS A 392 5.55 -7.25 11.71
C LYS A 392 6.60 -6.68 10.77
N GLY A 393 6.70 -5.35 10.66
CA GLY A 393 7.71 -4.70 9.83
C GLY A 393 7.44 -3.22 9.56
N ASN A 394 8.19 -2.65 8.61
CA ASN A 394 8.14 -1.24 8.20
C ASN A 394 7.76 -1.03 6.72
N SER A 395 7.37 -2.10 6.01
CA SER A 395 7.01 -2.10 4.59
C SER A 395 5.60 -2.65 4.36
N GLY A 396 4.90 -2.12 3.36
CA GLY A 396 3.59 -2.65 2.95
C GLY A 396 3.64 -3.99 2.22
N GLY A 397 2.46 -4.54 1.96
CA GLY A 397 2.28 -5.82 1.27
C GLY A 397 0.82 -6.09 0.89
N VAL A 398 0.62 -7.15 0.10
CA VAL A 398 -0.71 -7.63 -0.31
C VAL A 398 -1.07 -8.86 0.52
N LEU A 399 -2.20 -8.79 1.21
CA LEU A 399 -2.79 -9.88 1.98
C LEU A 399 -3.89 -10.58 1.17
N ALA A 400 -4.07 -11.89 1.38
CA ALA A 400 -5.09 -12.69 0.69
C ALA A 400 -5.67 -13.78 1.61
N SER A 401 -6.84 -14.32 1.28
CA SER A 401 -7.38 -15.50 2.00
C SER A 401 -6.44 -16.72 1.90
N PRO A 402 -6.45 -17.63 2.88
CA PRO A 402 -5.57 -18.80 2.85
C PRO A 402 -5.86 -19.70 1.65
N ARG A 403 -4.84 -20.43 1.18
CA ARG A 403 -4.94 -21.34 0.02
C ARG A 403 -5.45 -22.74 0.37
N HIS A 404 -5.63 -23.04 1.65
CA HIS A 404 -6.16 -24.30 2.16
C HIS A 404 -7.61 -24.15 2.63
N SER A 405 -8.30 -25.27 2.82
CA SER A 405 -9.66 -25.32 3.33
C SER A 405 -9.68 -25.18 4.85
N LEU A 406 -10.53 -24.27 5.34
CA LEU A 406 -10.76 -24.05 6.76
C LEU A 406 -11.97 -24.89 7.22
N PRO A 407 -11.97 -25.46 8.43
CA PRO A 407 -13.11 -26.22 8.96
C PRO A 407 -14.32 -25.32 9.30
N ARG A 408 -15.47 -25.92 9.61
CA ARG A 408 -16.66 -25.18 10.11
C ARG A 408 -16.35 -24.44 11.41
N ASN A 409 -17.09 -23.35 11.67
CA ASN A 409 -16.97 -22.52 12.88
C ASN A 409 -15.54 -22.00 13.17
N SER A 410 -14.74 -21.81 12.12
CA SER A 410 -13.36 -21.32 12.23
C SER A 410 -13.28 -19.79 12.17
N THR A 411 -12.21 -19.25 12.74
CA THR A 411 -11.85 -17.83 12.67
C THR A 411 -10.39 -17.71 12.28
N CYS A 412 -10.10 -16.73 11.43
CA CYS A 412 -8.76 -16.40 10.96
C CYS A 412 -8.40 -14.98 11.38
N LEU A 413 -7.24 -14.81 11.99
CA LEU A 413 -6.75 -13.53 12.52
C LEU A 413 -5.47 -13.11 11.81
N TYR A 414 -5.42 -11.86 11.36
CA TYR A 414 -4.23 -11.23 10.79
C TYR A 414 -3.88 -10.00 11.63
N HIS A 415 -2.79 -10.10 12.39
CA HIS A 415 -2.27 -9.05 13.25
C HIS A 415 -1.20 -8.27 12.49
N LEU A 416 -1.55 -7.07 12.04
CA LEU A 416 -0.65 -6.12 11.37
C LEU A 416 -0.05 -5.20 12.43
N ARG A 417 1.29 -5.14 12.54
CA ARG A 417 1.97 -4.28 13.52
C ARG A 417 3.24 -3.63 12.98
N GLY A 418 3.26 -2.30 12.97
CA GLY A 418 4.42 -1.51 12.57
C GLY A 418 5.59 -1.70 13.54
N ALA A 419 6.76 -2.05 13.01
CA ALA A 419 8.00 -2.26 13.75
C ALA A 419 9.21 -1.90 12.88
N GLY A 420 10.06 -0.98 13.35
CA GLY A 420 11.29 -0.56 12.69
C GLY A 420 12.55 -1.09 13.39
N PRO A 421 13.70 -1.15 12.70
CA PRO A 421 14.97 -1.62 13.27
C PRO A 421 15.61 -0.61 14.26
N THR A 422 15.11 0.63 14.30
CA THR A 422 15.64 1.72 15.13
C THR A 422 14.62 2.15 16.17
N LEU A 423 14.99 2.07 17.46
CA LEU A 423 14.42 3.01 18.44
C LEU A 423 14.75 4.43 17.94
N PRO A 424 13.78 5.35 17.92
CA PRO A 424 14.09 6.75 17.62
C PRO A 424 15.00 7.32 18.71
N SER A 425 15.87 8.28 18.36
CA SER A 425 16.55 9.09 19.37
C SER A 425 15.49 9.71 20.29
N PRO A 426 15.58 9.55 21.63
CA PRO A 426 14.54 10.01 22.52
C PRO A 426 14.47 11.54 22.46
N THR A 427 13.33 12.07 21.99
CA THR A 427 13.06 13.51 22.05
C THR A 427 13.27 13.99 23.48
N PRO A 428 14.25 14.88 23.77
CA PRO A 428 14.53 15.29 25.12
C PRO A 428 13.29 15.93 25.76
N PRO A 429 13.05 15.74 27.07
CA PRO A 429 12.01 16.49 27.75
C PRO A 429 12.34 17.98 27.62
N ARG A 430 11.40 18.76 27.04
CA ARG A 430 11.56 20.19 26.76
C ARG A 430 12.27 20.88 27.95
N PRO A 431 13.47 21.45 27.75
CA PRO A 431 14.15 22.19 28.82
C PRO A 431 13.24 23.30 29.34
N LEU A 432 13.06 23.35 30.66
CA LEU A 432 12.41 24.49 31.31
C LEU A 432 13.20 25.75 30.94
N PRO A 433 12.53 26.85 30.53
CA PRO A 433 13.23 28.08 30.17
C PRO A 433 13.99 28.59 31.40
N LYS A 434 15.32 28.71 31.25
CA LYS A 434 16.13 29.43 32.23
C LYS A 434 15.70 30.89 32.19
N PHE A 435 15.33 31.43 33.36
CA PHE A 435 14.69 32.73 33.60
C PHE A 435 13.22 32.85 33.13
N PRO A 436 12.25 32.97 34.05
CA PRO A 436 10.90 33.42 33.73
C PRO A 436 10.84 34.95 33.64
N GLU A 437 10.15 35.50 32.62
CA GLU A 437 9.66 36.87 32.70
C GLU A 437 8.69 36.99 33.89
N GLN A 438 8.99 37.85 34.87
CA GLN A 438 8.13 38.07 36.02
C GLN A 438 6.91 38.93 35.65
N ARG A 439 5.84 38.29 35.18
CA ARG A 439 4.48 38.88 35.20
C ARG A 439 3.72 38.37 36.42
N PRO A 440 3.41 39.22 37.42
CA PRO A 440 2.63 38.79 38.57
C PRO A 440 1.22 38.31 38.16
N GLY A 441 0.77 37.18 38.71
CA GLY A 441 -0.64 36.76 38.69
C GLY A 441 -1.04 35.57 37.80
N THR A 442 -0.17 35.05 36.92
CA THR A 442 -0.51 33.86 36.11
C THR A 442 -0.11 32.55 36.78
N VAL A 443 -1.10 31.73 37.15
CA VAL A 443 -0.87 30.38 37.71
C VAL A 443 -0.50 29.40 36.60
N TRP A 444 0.71 28.86 36.66
CA TRP A 444 1.20 27.82 35.75
C TRP A 444 0.44 26.49 35.92
N ARG A 445 -0.65 26.29 35.18
CA ARG A 445 -1.09 24.93 34.83
C ARG A 445 -0.04 24.34 33.88
N ARG A 446 0.55 23.20 34.23
CA ARG A 446 1.26 22.38 33.25
C ARG A 446 0.27 22.06 32.11
N PRO A 447 0.62 22.29 30.83
CA PRO A 447 -0.10 21.67 29.73
C PRO A 447 -0.17 20.16 29.98
N ALA A 448 -1.32 19.54 29.70
CA ALA A 448 -1.40 18.09 29.77
C ALA A 448 -0.34 17.49 28.82
N PRO A 449 0.42 16.46 29.25
CA PRO A 449 1.37 15.81 28.36
C PRO A 449 0.61 15.30 27.14
N ALA A 450 1.01 15.75 25.95
CA ALA A 450 0.41 15.26 24.71
C ALA A 450 0.60 13.73 24.65
N PRO A 451 -0.43 12.96 24.26
CA PRO A 451 -0.29 11.51 24.17
C PRO A 451 0.85 11.17 23.20
N PRO A 452 1.76 10.23 23.55
CA PRO A 452 2.87 9.89 22.68
C PRO A 452 2.32 9.36 21.35
N GLN A 453 2.65 10.04 20.26
CA GLN A 453 2.25 9.59 18.93
C GLN A 453 2.97 8.27 18.61
N PRO A 454 2.27 7.26 18.06
CA PRO A 454 2.91 6.01 17.68
C PRO A 454 3.86 6.27 16.51
N GLN A 455 5.06 5.68 16.56
CA GLN A 455 6.06 5.79 15.49
C GLN A 455 5.52 5.29 14.14
N PHE A 456 4.66 4.28 14.17
CA PHE A 456 4.03 3.70 12.99
C PHE A 456 2.51 3.73 13.08
N ARG A 457 1.84 3.78 11.93
CA ARG A 457 0.42 3.41 11.76
C ARG A 457 0.26 2.36 10.68
N VAL A 458 -0.84 1.61 10.74
CA VAL A 458 -1.25 0.68 9.69
C VAL A 458 -2.27 1.39 8.80
N TRP A 459 -1.95 1.52 7.52
CA TRP A 459 -2.88 1.92 6.47
C TRP A 459 -3.38 0.66 5.77
N LEU A 460 -4.70 0.53 5.56
CA LEU A 460 -5.34 -0.67 4.99
C LEU A 460 -6.41 -0.26 3.97
N SER A 461 -6.40 -0.90 2.81
CA SER A 461 -7.49 -0.85 1.83
C SER A 461 -7.86 -2.27 1.41
N ILE A 462 -9.16 -2.59 1.41
CA ILE A 462 -9.64 -3.92 1.03
C ILE A 462 -9.96 -3.87 -0.46
N LEU A 463 -9.32 -4.73 -1.24
CA LEU A 463 -9.44 -4.76 -2.71
C LEU A 463 -10.55 -5.70 -3.17
N LYS A 464 -10.74 -6.82 -2.47
CA LYS A 464 -11.79 -7.81 -2.75
C LYS A 464 -12.21 -8.53 -1.48
N PHE A 465 -13.52 -8.72 -1.33
CA PHE A 465 -14.08 -9.72 -0.43
C PHE A 465 -15.28 -10.34 -1.13
N HIS A 466 -15.20 -11.63 -1.45
CA HIS A 466 -16.28 -12.38 -2.06
C HIS A 466 -16.36 -13.78 -1.43
N VAL A 467 -17.57 -14.27 -1.26
CA VAL A 467 -17.91 -15.56 -0.65
C VAL A 467 -18.70 -16.35 -1.67
N GLY A 468 -18.26 -17.56 -1.99
CA GLY A 468 -18.89 -18.42 -2.99
C GLY A 468 -20.36 -18.69 -2.70
N ILE A 469 -21.09 -19.01 -3.77
CA ILE A 469 -22.51 -19.40 -3.73
C ILE A 469 -22.60 -20.89 -4.02
N THR A 470 -23.01 -21.66 -3.03
CA THR A 470 -23.54 -23.02 -3.19
C THR A 470 -24.99 -22.94 -3.65
N SER A 471 -25.45 -23.90 -4.45
CA SER A 471 -26.71 -23.86 -5.19
C SER A 471 -27.94 -24.27 -4.38
N THR A 472 -28.10 -23.73 -3.16
CA THR A 472 -29.30 -23.91 -2.33
C THR A 472 -30.09 -22.60 -2.20
N THR A 473 -31.40 -22.66 -2.42
CA THR A 473 -32.29 -21.50 -2.42
C THR A 473 -32.71 -21.09 -1.01
N GLY A 474 -31.75 -20.57 -0.23
CA GLY A 474 -31.99 -19.97 1.09
C GLY A 474 -32.15 -18.44 1.01
N THR A 475 -33.24 -17.93 1.58
CA THR A 475 -33.46 -16.48 1.78
C THR A 475 -32.57 -15.96 2.91
N ASP A 476 -31.78 -14.91 2.63
CA ASP A 476 -31.02 -14.08 3.59
C ASP A 476 -30.59 -14.75 4.91
N GLU A 477 -29.75 -15.78 4.83
CA GLU A 477 -28.92 -16.17 5.98
C GLU A 477 -27.85 -15.10 6.23
N ASP A 478 -28.22 -14.16 7.11
CA ASP A 478 -27.46 -12.97 7.50
C ASP A 478 -25.99 -13.28 7.81
N CYS A 479 -25.09 -12.76 6.96
CA CYS A 479 -23.66 -12.66 7.24
C CYS A 479 -22.97 -13.97 7.74
N SER A 480 -23.37 -15.17 7.26
CA SER A 480 -22.79 -16.45 7.72
C SER A 480 -21.26 -16.56 7.60
N THR A 481 -20.67 -15.73 6.73
CA THR A 481 -19.25 -15.46 6.61
C THR A 481 -19.03 -13.95 6.73
N THR A 482 -18.15 -13.52 7.64
CA THR A 482 -17.80 -12.09 7.85
C THR A 482 -16.32 -11.82 7.79
N LEU A 483 -15.99 -10.60 7.39
CA LEU A 483 -14.66 -10.01 7.50
C LEU A 483 -14.78 -8.71 8.32
N MET A 484 -14.09 -8.64 9.45
CA MET A 484 -14.11 -7.52 10.38
C MET A 484 -12.73 -6.87 10.48
N VAL A 485 -12.70 -5.55 10.53
CA VAL A 485 -11.48 -4.73 10.63
C VAL A 485 -11.49 -4.05 11.98
N TRP A 486 -10.46 -4.28 12.79
CA TRP A 486 -10.36 -3.79 14.15
C TRP A 486 -9.09 -2.95 14.33
N ASP A 487 -9.25 -1.72 14.82
CA ASP A 487 -8.13 -0.88 15.24
C ASP A 487 -7.52 -1.45 16.53
N GLY A 488 -6.19 -1.56 16.60
CA GLY A 488 -5.48 -2.18 17.71
C GLY A 488 -5.24 -3.70 17.56
N GLU A 489 -4.65 -4.29 18.61
CA GLU A 489 -4.20 -5.68 18.69
C GLU A 489 -5.20 -6.50 19.53
N MET A 490 -5.82 -7.53 18.94
CA MET A 490 -6.56 -8.54 19.73
C MET A 490 -5.59 -9.45 20.48
N MET A 491 -5.96 -9.91 21.67
CA MET A 491 -5.18 -10.91 22.41
C MET A 491 -5.71 -12.32 22.16
N PRO A 492 -4.84 -13.30 21.82
CA PRO A 492 -5.25 -14.70 21.70
C PRO A 492 -5.67 -15.25 23.07
N LEU A 493 -6.63 -16.19 23.09
CA LEU A 493 -7.17 -16.76 24.33
C LEU A 493 -6.20 -17.66 25.13
N GLY A 494 -4.94 -17.78 24.72
CA GLY A 494 -3.96 -18.71 25.31
C GLY A 494 -3.32 -18.26 26.62
N GLU A 495 -3.33 -16.95 26.94
CA GLU A 495 -2.62 -16.38 28.10
C GLU A 495 -3.59 -15.59 28.99
N CYS A 496 -4.13 -16.23 30.02
CA CYS A 496 -4.97 -15.58 31.03
C CYS A 496 -4.70 -16.14 32.44
N ASN A 497 -4.16 -15.30 33.32
CA ASN A 497 -4.02 -15.60 34.76
C ASN A 497 -5.38 -15.49 35.48
N GLU A 498 -5.48 -16.05 36.69
CA GLU A 498 -6.71 -16.26 37.49
C GLU A 498 -7.69 -15.07 37.57
N ALA A 499 -7.20 -13.82 37.54
CA ALA A 499 -8.03 -12.62 37.50
C ALA A 499 -9.04 -12.62 36.33
N CYS A 500 -8.66 -13.23 35.20
CA CYS A 500 -9.42 -13.32 33.96
C CYS A 500 -10.69 -14.21 34.05
N GLU A 501 -10.75 -15.15 35.01
CA GLU A 501 -11.91 -16.03 35.17
C GLU A 501 -13.11 -15.31 35.80
N LYS A 502 -12.86 -14.37 36.71
CA LYS A 502 -13.93 -13.57 37.35
C LYS A 502 -14.67 -12.65 36.37
N GLU A 503 -14.03 -12.28 35.26
CA GLU A 503 -14.68 -11.52 34.18
C GLU A 503 -15.30 -12.43 33.11
N ARG A 504 -14.75 -13.62 32.87
CA ARG A 504 -15.37 -14.66 32.02
C ARG A 504 -16.81 -14.95 32.48
N GLN A 505 -17.04 -15.10 33.78
CA GLN A 505 -18.37 -15.34 34.33
C GLN A 505 -19.34 -14.18 34.04
N ARG A 506 -18.91 -12.94 34.35
CA ARG A 506 -19.69 -11.70 34.12
C ARG A 506 -20.05 -11.43 32.65
N TYR A 507 -19.31 -12.03 31.70
CA TYR A 507 -19.60 -11.94 30.27
C TYR A 507 -20.56 -13.04 29.81
N ILE A 508 -20.43 -14.26 30.33
CA ILE A 508 -21.35 -15.37 30.07
C ILE A 508 -22.76 -15.04 30.59
N ASP A 509 -22.87 -14.43 31.77
CA ASP A 509 -24.14 -13.97 32.37
C ASP A 509 -24.87 -12.89 31.52
N ARG A 510 -24.24 -12.35 30.46
CA ARG A 510 -24.82 -11.35 29.54
C ARG A 510 -25.16 -11.87 28.15
N LEU A 511 -24.85 -13.13 27.83
CA LEU A 511 -25.10 -13.73 26.52
C LEU A 511 -25.78 -15.09 26.66
N VAL A 512 -27.04 -15.06 27.09
CA VAL A 512 -27.95 -16.20 26.98
C VAL A 512 -28.42 -16.31 25.53
N GLU A 513 -27.53 -16.77 24.64
CA GLU A 513 -27.79 -17.67 23.50
C GLU A 513 -26.55 -17.88 22.60
N SER A 514 -26.50 -19.03 21.92
CA SER A 514 -25.44 -19.50 21.02
C SER A 514 -24.06 -19.82 21.65
N THR A 515 -23.76 -21.12 21.78
CA THR A 515 -22.43 -21.66 22.11
C THR A 515 -21.46 -21.51 20.93
N SER A 516 -20.89 -20.32 20.74
CA SER A 516 -19.90 -20.07 19.67
C SER A 516 -18.46 -19.94 20.18
N SER A 517 -17.52 -20.56 19.46
CA SER A 517 -16.09 -20.59 19.77
C SER A 517 -15.40 -19.27 19.41
N VAL A 518 -15.38 -18.34 20.36
CA VAL A 518 -14.49 -17.17 20.36
C VAL A 518 -13.04 -17.66 20.33
N ALA A 519 -12.16 -17.07 19.51
CA ALA A 519 -10.74 -17.45 19.40
C ALA A 519 -9.76 -16.41 19.98
N ALA A 520 -10.13 -15.12 19.97
CA ALA A 520 -9.37 -14.03 20.56
C ALA A 520 -10.31 -13.05 21.27
N ARG A 521 -9.77 -12.25 22.19
CA ARG A 521 -10.51 -11.17 22.86
C ARG A 521 -10.06 -9.81 22.31
N PRO A 522 -10.97 -8.84 22.17
CA PRO A 522 -10.59 -7.43 22.05
C PRO A 522 -9.79 -7.02 23.30
N ALA A 523 -8.66 -6.35 23.10
CA ALA A 523 -7.99 -5.67 24.21
C ALA A 523 -8.78 -4.39 24.57
N ASN A 524 -8.60 -3.84 25.77
CA ASN A 524 -9.43 -2.74 26.30
C ASN A 524 -9.44 -1.45 25.43
N ASN A 525 -8.53 -1.33 24.47
CA ASN A 525 -8.42 -0.19 23.55
C ASN A 525 -8.78 -0.52 22.08
N THR A 526 -9.23 -1.73 21.74
CA THR A 526 -9.54 -2.08 20.33
C THR A 526 -10.93 -1.62 19.91
N THR A 527 -11.09 -1.12 18.68
CA THR A 527 -12.39 -0.66 18.14
C THR A 527 -12.72 -1.28 16.79
N LEU A 528 -13.99 -1.59 16.53
CA LEU A 528 -14.44 -2.15 15.25
C LEU A 528 -14.60 -1.03 14.20
N LEU A 529 -13.74 -1.02 13.17
CA LEU A 529 -13.77 -0.04 12.08
C LEU A 529 -14.77 -0.41 10.98
N ALA A 530 -14.93 -1.71 10.68
CA ALA A 530 -15.87 -2.18 9.66
C ALA A 530 -16.23 -3.66 9.82
N ARG A 531 -17.42 -4.03 9.32
CA ARG A 531 -17.88 -5.41 9.11
C ARG A 531 -18.38 -5.58 7.67
N TYR A 532 -17.70 -6.41 6.90
CA TYR A 532 -18.09 -6.86 5.57
C TYR A 532 -18.79 -8.22 5.66
N CYS A 533 -19.80 -8.40 4.81
CA CYS A 533 -20.51 -9.65 4.56
C CYS A 533 -20.58 -9.87 3.03
N LYS A 534 -21.27 -10.92 2.59
CA LYS A 534 -21.51 -11.26 1.18
C LYS A 534 -21.70 -10.02 0.30
N ASP A 535 -20.86 -9.92 -0.73
CA ASP A 535 -20.92 -9.00 -1.87
C ASP A 535 -21.04 -7.47 -1.55
N LYS A 536 -20.71 -7.04 -0.33
CA LYS A 536 -20.55 -5.61 0.01
C LYS A 536 -19.29 -5.04 -0.66
N VAL A 537 -19.46 -3.99 -1.48
CA VAL A 537 -18.36 -3.29 -2.16
C VAL A 537 -17.31 -2.79 -1.16
N PRO A 538 -16.03 -3.20 -1.27
CA PRO A 538 -14.96 -2.76 -0.39
C PRO A 538 -14.57 -1.28 -0.52
N ARG A 539 -13.98 -0.72 0.55
CA ARG A 539 -13.35 0.61 0.52
C ARG A 539 -11.99 0.52 -0.16
N THR A 540 -11.93 1.04 -1.38
CA THR A 540 -10.76 1.03 -2.27
C THR A 540 -10.18 2.43 -2.47
N CYS A 541 -8.90 2.58 -2.13
CA CYS A 541 -8.06 3.77 -2.38
C CYS A 541 -7.03 3.49 -3.50
N ASP A 542 -7.13 2.35 -4.19
CA ASP A 542 -6.16 1.92 -5.21
C ASP A 542 -6.39 2.57 -6.58
N HIS A 543 -6.27 3.91 -6.60
CA HIS A 543 -6.24 4.73 -7.81
C HIS A 543 -4.92 4.57 -8.59
N ALA A 544 -3.94 3.83 -8.06
CA ALA A 544 -2.67 3.53 -8.71
C ALA A 544 -2.79 2.33 -9.69
N ILE A 545 -3.52 1.28 -9.32
CA ILE A 545 -3.92 0.22 -10.25
C ILE A 545 -4.91 0.75 -11.29
N LEU A 546 -5.84 1.64 -10.89
CA LEU A 546 -6.83 2.26 -11.77
C LEU A 546 -6.28 3.53 -12.46
N GLN A 547 -5.32 3.34 -13.38
CA GLN A 547 -4.54 4.38 -14.08
C GLN A 547 -5.32 5.60 -14.62
N ASN A 548 -6.63 5.48 -14.88
CA ASN A 548 -7.49 6.55 -15.40
C ASN A 548 -7.97 7.58 -14.34
N VAL A 549 -7.68 7.40 -13.05
CA VAL A 549 -8.25 8.24 -11.98
C VAL A 549 -7.16 8.91 -11.13
N SER A 550 -6.57 10.01 -11.62
CA SER A 550 -5.39 10.64 -11.01
C SER A 550 -5.61 11.41 -9.68
N ARG A 551 -6.73 11.19 -8.97
CA ARG A 551 -7.10 11.97 -7.77
C ARG A 551 -6.51 11.39 -6.48
N PRO A 552 -6.05 12.22 -5.52
CA PRO A 552 -5.73 11.79 -4.16
C PRO A 552 -6.90 11.02 -3.49
N CYS A 553 -6.57 10.06 -2.62
CA CYS A 553 -7.57 9.30 -1.86
C CYS A 553 -8.36 10.18 -0.88
N SER A 554 -9.61 9.81 -0.62
CA SER A 554 -10.37 10.36 0.51
C SER A 554 -10.23 9.49 1.77
N LEU A 555 -10.43 10.09 2.95
CA LEU A 555 -10.47 9.36 4.23
C LEU A 555 -11.61 8.33 4.32
N GLY A 556 -12.57 8.35 3.38
CA GLY A 556 -13.63 7.34 3.26
C GLY A 556 -13.22 6.09 2.46
N GLU A 557 -12.11 6.13 1.72
CA GLU A 557 -11.68 5.08 0.77
C GLU A 557 -10.70 4.06 1.38
N SER A 558 -10.28 4.24 2.63
CA SER A 558 -9.34 3.35 3.33
C SER A 558 -9.61 3.33 4.84
N PHE A 559 -8.79 2.55 5.57
CA PHE A 559 -8.75 2.50 7.03
C PHE A 559 -7.34 2.87 7.51
N VAL A 560 -7.25 3.68 8.55
CA VAL A 560 -5.98 4.07 9.20
C VAL A 560 -6.11 3.77 10.68
N SER A 561 -5.17 3.02 11.25
CA SER A 561 -5.16 2.72 12.70
C SER A 561 -4.85 3.95 13.54
N SER A 562 -5.40 4.02 14.75
CA SER A 562 -5.02 5.08 15.70
C SER A 562 -3.60 4.87 16.24
N GLY A 563 -3.30 3.61 16.61
CA GLY A 563 -2.00 3.12 17.10
C GLY A 563 -1.14 2.43 16.04
N SER A 564 -0.09 1.71 16.46
CA SER A 564 0.84 0.99 15.57
C SER A 564 0.41 -0.44 15.20
N SER A 565 -0.79 -0.86 15.57
CA SER A 565 -1.33 -2.20 15.33
C SER A 565 -2.78 -2.15 14.84
N LEU A 566 -3.15 -3.12 13.99
CA LEU A 566 -4.49 -3.30 13.44
C LEU A 566 -4.73 -4.80 13.26
N THR A 567 -5.92 -5.30 13.59
CA THR A 567 -6.28 -6.73 13.47
C THR A 567 -7.40 -6.91 12.45
N ILE A 568 -7.24 -7.88 11.54
CA ILE A 568 -8.29 -8.30 10.61
C ILE A 568 -8.78 -9.68 11.03
N GLU A 569 -10.09 -9.84 11.21
CA GLU A 569 -10.75 -11.08 11.61
C GLU A 569 -11.65 -11.57 10.47
N MET A 570 -11.50 -12.82 10.05
CA MET A 570 -12.37 -13.49 9.09
C MET A 570 -13.04 -14.68 9.77
N ARG A 571 -14.36 -14.61 9.97
CA ARG A 571 -15.16 -15.64 10.67
C ARG A 571 -16.00 -16.44 9.68
N MET A 572 -15.91 -17.76 9.80
CA MET A 572 -16.54 -18.77 8.95
C MET A 572 -17.50 -19.63 9.78
N ILE A 573 -18.77 -19.74 9.39
CA ILE A 573 -19.65 -20.80 9.92
C ILE A 573 -19.45 -22.09 9.12
N GLU A 574 -19.45 -22.01 7.79
CA GLU A 574 -19.24 -23.14 6.88
C GLU A 574 -17.76 -23.33 6.51
N SER A 575 -17.38 -24.52 6.02
CA SER A 575 -16.02 -24.76 5.53
C SER A 575 -15.77 -24.09 4.18
N THR A 576 -14.58 -23.51 4.00
CA THR A 576 -14.18 -22.91 2.72
C THR A 576 -13.92 -23.93 1.60
N ALA A 577 -13.92 -25.24 1.88
CA ALA A 577 -13.98 -26.28 0.84
C ALA A 577 -15.31 -26.22 0.06
N LEU A 578 -16.42 -26.04 0.77
CA LEU A 578 -17.77 -25.94 0.19
C LEU A 578 -18.12 -24.52 -0.22
N ARG A 579 -17.70 -23.53 0.57
CA ARG A 579 -18.00 -22.11 0.33
C ARG A 579 -16.72 -21.27 0.24
N PRO A 580 -16.01 -21.29 -0.90
CA PRO A 580 -14.71 -20.63 -1.04
C PRO A 580 -14.76 -19.13 -0.77
N VAL A 581 -13.79 -18.63 0.00
CA VAL A 581 -13.67 -17.19 0.30
C VAL A 581 -12.46 -16.60 -0.40
N ASN A 582 -12.69 -15.53 -1.16
CA ASN A 582 -11.68 -14.79 -1.88
C ASN A 582 -11.56 -13.38 -1.28
N PHE A 583 -10.69 -13.27 -0.28
CA PHE A 583 -10.28 -12.01 0.34
C PHE A 583 -8.96 -11.53 -0.29
N ARG A 584 -8.84 -10.22 -0.52
CA ARG A 584 -7.59 -9.54 -0.87
C ARG A 584 -7.58 -8.12 -0.31
N ALA A 585 -6.48 -7.71 0.31
CA ALA A 585 -6.27 -6.36 0.81
C ALA A 585 -4.82 -5.89 0.56
N LEU A 586 -4.64 -4.57 0.54
CA LEU A 586 -3.34 -3.89 0.53
C LEU A 586 -3.14 -3.23 1.90
N TYR A 587 -1.98 -3.46 2.52
CA TYR A 587 -1.60 -2.81 3.77
C TYR A 587 -0.24 -2.10 3.63
N GLU A 588 -0.03 -1.02 4.39
CA GLU A 588 1.24 -0.30 4.48
C GLU A 588 1.50 0.14 5.93
N PHE A 589 2.75 -0.01 6.39
CA PHE A 589 3.18 0.53 7.68
C PHE A 589 3.73 1.94 7.47
N VAL A 590 2.92 2.95 7.78
CA VAL A 590 3.28 4.36 7.59
C VAL A 590 4.16 4.81 8.75
N ASP A 591 5.38 5.23 8.44
CA ASP A 591 6.35 5.81 9.38
C ASP A 591 6.01 7.28 9.64
N LEU A 592 5.62 7.60 10.88
CA LEU A 592 5.31 8.96 11.33
C LEU A 592 6.53 9.67 11.94
N HIS A 593 7.71 9.02 11.97
CA HIS A 593 8.91 9.63 12.50
C HIS A 593 9.36 10.82 11.64
N GLN A 594 9.75 11.90 12.31
CA GLN A 594 10.29 13.12 11.70
C GLN A 594 11.41 13.65 12.60
N ASP A 595 12.55 13.99 12.01
CA ASP A 595 13.70 14.52 12.73
C ASP A 595 13.42 15.94 13.26
N GLY A 596 13.89 16.25 14.48
CA GLY A 596 13.79 17.59 15.08
C GLY A 596 12.52 17.87 15.90
N GLU A 597 12.58 18.91 16.73
CA GLU A 597 11.44 19.34 17.56
C GLU A 597 10.36 20.01 16.68
N PRO A 598 9.05 19.84 16.97
CA PRO A 598 7.99 20.46 16.17
C PRO A 598 7.99 21.99 16.33
N TYR A 599 7.91 22.71 15.20
CA TYR A 599 7.98 24.18 15.14
C TYR A 599 6.81 24.76 14.34
N GLY A 600 6.37 25.98 14.69
CA GLY A 600 5.26 26.66 14.02
C GLY A 600 3.94 25.86 14.01
N SER A 601 3.20 25.96 12.90
CA SER A 601 1.89 25.32 12.68
C SER A 601 1.85 24.32 11.52
N GLY A 602 3.00 24.05 10.86
CA GLY A 602 3.08 23.13 9.73
C GLY A 602 3.23 21.67 10.16
N PRO A 603 2.61 20.70 9.48
CA PRO A 603 2.59 19.28 9.90
C PRO A 603 3.95 18.57 9.78
N CYS A 604 4.89 19.17 9.05
CA CYS A 604 6.26 18.72 8.85
C CYS A 604 7.29 19.82 9.16
N THR A 605 6.91 20.83 9.93
CA THR A 605 7.80 21.95 10.29
C THR A 605 8.58 21.62 11.56
N ARG A 606 9.91 21.74 11.49
CA ARG A 606 10.85 21.19 12.48
C ARG A 606 11.96 22.19 12.82
N VAL A 607 12.48 22.12 14.05
CA VAL A 607 13.62 22.93 14.51
C VAL A 607 14.72 22.05 15.13
N PHE A 608 15.97 22.43 14.86
CA PHE A 608 17.19 21.83 15.38
C PHE A 608 18.02 22.91 16.09
N TYR A 609 18.46 22.62 17.31
CA TYR A 609 19.24 23.53 18.15
C TYR A 609 20.67 23.02 18.33
N SER A 610 21.68 23.90 18.26
CA SER A 610 23.09 23.51 18.50
C SER A 610 23.32 22.86 19.87
N ARG A 611 22.69 23.41 20.92
CA ARG A 611 22.65 22.81 22.28
C ARG A 611 22.12 21.36 22.36
N ASN A 612 21.40 20.88 21.33
CA ASN A 612 20.87 19.52 21.25
C ASN A 612 21.63 18.67 20.20
N ARG A 613 22.68 19.19 19.54
CA ARG A 613 23.40 18.52 18.43
C ARG A 613 23.77 17.09 18.73
N ASP A 614 24.43 16.88 19.86
CA ASP A 614 25.00 15.59 20.26
C ASP A 614 23.91 14.54 20.64
N THR A 615 22.61 14.89 20.53
CA THR A 615 21.45 13.97 20.63
C THR A 615 21.12 13.27 19.29
N TYR A 616 21.68 13.74 18.18
CA TYR A 616 21.40 13.23 16.82
C TYR A 616 22.64 12.55 16.24
N PRO A 617 22.86 11.23 16.44
CA PRO A 617 24.15 10.58 16.17
C PRO A 617 24.65 10.71 14.72
N ASP A 618 23.74 10.80 13.74
CA ASP A 618 24.07 10.95 12.30
C ASP A 618 24.02 12.40 11.80
N HIS A 619 23.61 13.37 12.64
CA HIS A 619 23.18 14.73 12.26
C HIS A 619 22.31 14.79 10.98
N ARG A 620 21.46 13.78 10.77
CA ARG A 620 20.61 13.61 9.57
C ARG A 620 19.37 14.51 9.62
N PHE A 621 18.88 14.93 8.45
CA PHE A 621 17.55 15.48 8.26
C PHE A 621 17.00 15.11 6.88
N GLN A 622 15.69 14.86 6.78
CA GLN A 622 15.06 14.36 5.54
C GLN A 622 13.60 14.84 5.38
N ALA A 623 13.08 14.70 4.16
CA ALA A 623 11.65 14.82 3.88
C ALA A 623 10.83 13.81 4.73
N PRO A 624 9.61 14.14 5.18
CA PRO A 624 8.82 13.24 6.01
C PRO A 624 8.47 11.96 5.25
N ARG A 625 8.39 10.82 5.95
CA ARG A 625 7.89 9.54 5.40
C ARG A 625 6.40 9.31 5.61
N ASP A 626 5.74 10.17 6.40
CA ASP A 626 4.30 10.16 6.57
C ASP A 626 3.60 10.41 5.23
N ILE A 627 2.94 9.38 4.71
CA ILE A 627 2.33 9.42 3.39
C ILE A 627 1.07 10.30 3.32
N PHE A 628 0.42 10.56 4.46
CA PHE A 628 -0.77 11.42 4.52
C PHE A 628 -0.44 12.90 4.22
N LEU A 629 0.85 13.25 4.17
CA LEU A 629 1.35 14.56 3.73
C LEU A 629 1.51 14.69 2.20
N TYR A 630 1.42 13.58 1.45
CA TYR A 630 1.64 13.52 -0.01
C TYR A 630 0.35 13.21 -0.80
N GLY A 631 0.46 13.25 -2.13
CA GLY A 631 -0.64 13.00 -3.08
C GLY A 631 -1.30 11.63 -2.95
N ARG A 632 -0.52 10.56 -2.76
CA ARG A 632 -1.05 9.21 -2.53
C ARG A 632 -1.92 9.14 -1.27
N GLY A 633 -1.55 9.86 -0.21
CA GLY A 633 -2.28 9.89 1.07
C GLY A 633 -3.41 10.92 1.18
N GLY A 634 -3.70 11.70 0.14
CA GLY A 634 -4.82 12.66 0.10
C GLY A 634 -4.44 14.14 -0.01
N SER A 635 -3.18 14.50 0.24
CA SER A 635 -2.72 15.89 0.25
C SER A 635 -2.46 16.44 -1.16
N LYS A 636 -2.90 17.66 -1.45
CA LYS A 636 -2.62 18.33 -2.74
C LYS A 636 -1.35 19.18 -2.72
N ASN A 637 -0.99 19.74 -1.56
CA ASN A 637 0.10 20.69 -1.38
C ASN A 637 0.88 20.33 -0.10
N LEU A 638 2.20 20.34 -0.17
CA LEU A 638 3.10 20.13 0.96
C LEU A 638 3.96 21.38 1.19
N SER A 639 4.06 21.81 2.45
CA SER A 639 4.95 22.89 2.86
C SER A 639 5.60 22.51 4.19
N CYS A 640 6.91 22.29 4.17
CA CYS A 640 7.72 21.91 5.33
C CYS A 640 8.85 22.92 5.51
N VAL A 641 9.04 23.43 6.72
CA VAL A 641 10.15 24.33 7.06
C VAL A 641 11.05 23.65 8.09
N TYR A 642 12.33 23.50 7.77
CA TYR A 642 13.35 22.93 8.64
C TYR A 642 14.29 24.04 9.09
N ARG A 643 14.24 24.39 10.37
CA ARG A 643 14.93 25.54 10.96
C ARG A 643 16.11 25.07 11.80
N PHE A 644 17.27 25.68 11.59
CA PHE A 644 18.51 25.40 12.31
C PHE A 644 18.90 26.64 13.09
N GLU A 645 19.06 26.51 14.41
CA GLU A 645 19.45 27.60 15.31
C GLU A 645 20.79 27.29 15.99
N GLY A 646 21.86 27.95 15.54
CA GLY A 646 23.18 27.94 16.15
C GLY A 646 23.36 29.05 17.19
N GLU A 647 24.40 28.93 18.02
CA GLU A 647 24.80 30.01 18.93
C GLU A 647 25.35 31.22 18.16
N HIS A 648 25.55 32.36 18.84
CA HIS A 648 25.90 33.62 18.16
C HIS A 648 27.29 33.59 17.49
N ASP A 649 28.17 32.68 17.91
CA ASP A 649 29.48 32.40 17.33
C ASP A 649 29.45 31.20 16.35
N GLU A 650 28.28 30.77 15.86
CA GLU A 650 28.13 29.58 15.01
C GLU A 650 27.43 29.85 13.67
N LEU A 651 27.85 29.13 12.63
CA LEU A 651 27.22 29.11 11.31
C LEU A 651 26.72 27.71 10.97
N VAL A 652 25.59 27.65 10.28
CA VAL A 652 24.98 26.40 9.83
C VAL A 652 25.68 25.90 8.57
N LYS A 653 26.10 24.65 8.58
CA LYS A 653 26.68 23.95 7.43
C LYS A 653 25.76 22.80 7.05
N LEU A 654 24.96 23.02 6.01
CA LEU A 654 24.08 21.99 5.46
C LEU A 654 24.80 21.19 4.38
N ARG A 655 24.51 19.90 4.26
CA ARG A 655 24.96 19.05 3.16
C ARG A 655 23.78 18.25 2.61
N PHE A 656 23.42 18.48 1.35
CA PHE A 656 22.38 17.71 0.68
C PHE A 656 23.00 16.53 -0.07
N ASN A 657 22.50 15.32 0.17
CA ASN A 657 23.02 14.06 -0.38
C ASN A 657 22.11 13.45 -1.46
N ARG A 658 20.79 13.63 -1.37
CA ARG A 658 19.81 13.11 -2.34
C ARG A 658 18.62 14.06 -2.50
N LEU A 659 18.10 14.19 -3.73
CA LEU A 659 16.89 14.96 -4.03
C LEU A 659 16.11 14.31 -5.19
N LEU A 660 14.81 14.08 -4.97
CA LEU A 660 13.86 13.54 -5.95
C LEU A 660 12.68 14.52 -6.09
N ASN A 661 12.29 14.81 -7.34
CA ASN A 661 11.37 15.92 -7.68
C ASN A 661 10.04 15.45 -8.32
N GLY A 662 9.70 14.16 -8.21
CA GLY A 662 8.51 13.57 -8.82
C GLY A 662 8.45 13.70 -10.35
N ASN A 663 9.60 13.68 -11.04
CA ASN A 663 9.73 13.87 -12.50
C ASN A 663 9.12 15.20 -13.03
N ARG A 664 9.04 16.23 -12.17
CA ARG A 664 8.59 17.58 -12.54
C ARG A 664 9.64 18.29 -13.39
N THR A 665 9.21 19.27 -14.20
CA THR A 665 10.07 19.89 -15.22
C THR A 665 11.09 20.90 -14.67
N CYS A 666 11.02 21.24 -13.38
CA CYS A 666 11.98 22.14 -12.74
C CYS A 666 13.42 21.57 -12.74
N ARG A 667 14.40 22.45 -12.98
CA ARG A 667 15.84 22.15 -13.01
C ARG A 667 16.60 23.10 -12.11
N SER A 668 17.65 22.61 -11.45
CA SER A 668 18.65 23.48 -10.81
C SER A 668 19.66 23.96 -11.83
N VAL A 669 19.87 25.28 -11.90
CA VAL A 669 20.84 25.94 -12.77
C VAL A 669 21.72 26.85 -11.93
N SER A 670 23.04 26.70 -12.04
CA SER A 670 23.98 27.62 -11.38
C SER A 670 24.03 28.92 -12.17
N SER A 671 23.84 30.06 -11.49
CA SER A 671 23.94 31.39 -12.11
C SER A 671 25.16 32.13 -11.60
N SER A 672 26.02 32.55 -12.53
CA SER A 672 27.18 33.40 -12.27
C SER A 672 26.79 34.78 -11.71
N ASP A 673 25.61 35.29 -12.05
CA ASP A 673 25.17 36.65 -11.67
C ASP A 673 24.65 36.74 -10.22
N PHE A 674 24.50 35.60 -9.55
CA PHE A 674 24.14 35.49 -8.13
C PHE A 674 25.10 34.60 -7.32
N ASN A 675 26.06 33.94 -7.98
CA ASN A 675 26.94 32.91 -7.42
C ASN A 675 26.19 31.81 -6.63
N ARG A 676 25.00 31.44 -7.12
CA ARG A 676 23.98 30.63 -6.41
C ARG A 676 23.26 29.69 -7.36
N LEU A 677 22.61 28.66 -6.82
CA LEU A 677 21.74 27.75 -7.57
C LEU A 677 20.31 28.26 -7.61
N LEU A 678 19.74 28.37 -8.81
CA LEU A 678 18.38 28.81 -9.06
C LEU A 678 17.52 27.65 -9.56
N CYS A 679 16.24 27.66 -9.18
CA CYS A 679 15.21 26.80 -9.75
C CYS A 679 14.64 27.45 -11.02
N ILE A 680 14.62 26.73 -12.14
CA ILE A 680 14.02 27.18 -13.40
C ILE A 680 13.10 26.07 -13.96
N GLY A 681 11.86 26.40 -14.27
CA GLY A 681 10.85 25.47 -14.81
C GLY A 681 9.51 25.62 -14.09
N SER A 682 8.90 24.52 -13.66
CA SER A 682 7.63 24.51 -12.92
C SER A 682 7.80 24.87 -11.44
N ASP A 683 7.02 25.82 -10.92
CA ASP A 683 6.98 26.15 -9.48
C ASP A 683 6.37 25.04 -8.59
N ASN A 684 5.82 23.98 -9.19
CA ASN A 684 5.16 22.86 -8.49
C ASN A 684 6.07 22.05 -7.55
N PHE A 685 7.38 22.30 -7.55
CA PHE A 685 8.35 21.77 -6.60
C PHE A 685 9.50 22.76 -6.44
N SER A 686 9.84 23.13 -5.20
CA SER A 686 11.09 23.83 -4.89
C SER A 686 11.58 23.47 -3.48
N LEU A 687 12.91 23.32 -3.35
CA LEU A 687 13.59 23.19 -2.06
C LEU A 687 14.53 24.39 -1.90
N LYS A 688 14.10 25.39 -1.14
CA LYS A 688 14.83 26.66 -0.95
C LYS A 688 15.59 26.66 0.37
N VAL A 689 16.79 27.22 0.37
CA VAL A 689 17.55 27.54 1.59
C VAL A 689 17.55 29.04 1.77
N LEU A 690 17.11 29.50 2.94
CA LEU A 690 17.05 30.92 3.29
C LEU A 690 17.83 31.17 4.57
N ASP A 691 18.72 32.15 4.55
CA ASP A 691 19.48 32.59 5.69
C ASP A 691 18.69 33.68 6.44
N LEU A 692 18.60 33.61 7.77
CA LEU A 692 17.86 34.56 8.62
C LEU A 692 18.83 35.39 9.49
N PRO A 693 19.54 36.40 8.91
CA PRO A 693 20.48 37.23 9.66
C PRO A 693 19.84 38.21 10.66
N TRP A 694 18.52 38.45 10.60
CA TRP A 694 17.80 39.25 11.61
C TRP A 694 16.45 38.60 11.95
N PRO A 695 16.05 38.49 13.24
CA PRO A 695 14.84 37.77 13.64
C PRO A 695 13.54 38.48 13.26
N ASN A 696 13.58 39.81 13.12
CA ASN A 696 12.45 40.67 12.75
C ASN A 696 12.70 41.34 11.39
N ALA A 697 12.94 40.52 10.36
CA ALA A 697 13.11 40.91 8.95
C ALA A 697 12.77 39.72 8.04
N PRO A 698 12.55 39.92 6.73
CA PRO A 698 12.48 38.81 5.78
C PRO A 698 13.80 38.04 5.71
N ALA A 699 13.71 36.73 5.52
CA ALA A 699 14.87 35.89 5.23
C ALA A 699 15.50 36.24 3.87
N VAL A 700 16.74 35.84 3.64
CA VAL A 700 17.47 36.03 2.38
C VAL A 700 17.59 34.70 1.65
N GLN A 701 16.95 34.56 0.47
CA GLN A 701 16.98 33.32 -0.30
C GLN A 701 18.36 33.08 -0.89
N ARG A 702 19.04 32.02 -0.44
CA ARG A 702 20.40 31.68 -0.82
C ARG A 702 20.45 30.74 -2.01
N ASP A 703 20.03 29.49 -1.85
CA ASP A 703 20.04 28.48 -2.91
C ASP A 703 18.66 27.86 -3.13
N CYS A 704 18.39 27.37 -4.34
CA CYS A 704 17.16 26.70 -4.71
C CYS A 704 17.44 25.40 -5.49
N PHE A 705 16.93 24.29 -4.99
CA PHE A 705 17.12 22.95 -5.55
C PHE A 705 15.84 22.37 -6.15
N CYS A 706 15.99 21.78 -7.34
CA CYS A 706 14.92 21.14 -8.11
C CYS A 706 15.32 19.80 -8.75
N SER A 707 16.62 19.43 -8.75
CA SER A 707 17.10 18.24 -9.47
C SER A 707 18.37 17.65 -8.86
N ASN A 708 18.47 16.31 -8.84
CA ASN A 708 19.60 15.57 -8.27
C ASN A 708 20.97 15.82 -8.95
N ARG A 709 20.99 16.39 -10.17
CA ARG A 709 22.18 16.51 -11.04
C ARG A 709 23.37 17.25 -10.42
N SER A 710 23.14 18.09 -9.42
CA SER A 710 24.17 18.93 -8.79
C SER A 710 24.62 18.40 -7.42
N LEU A 711 24.05 17.31 -6.91
CA LEU A 711 24.35 16.77 -5.57
C LEU A 711 25.56 15.81 -5.57
N PRO A 712 26.31 15.70 -4.44
CA PRO A 712 26.09 16.38 -3.15
C PRO A 712 26.64 17.81 -3.08
N ILE A 713 25.98 18.68 -2.30
CA ILE A 713 26.35 20.11 -2.15
C ILE A 713 26.55 20.46 -0.67
N ASN A 714 27.57 21.27 -0.37
CA ASN A 714 27.94 21.73 0.98
C ASN A 714 27.58 23.23 1.21
N ILE A 715 26.36 23.45 1.67
CA ILE A 715 25.66 24.67 2.11
C ILE A 715 26.18 25.45 3.34
N LYS A 716 27.38 26.07 3.38
CA LYS A 716 27.75 26.97 4.51
C LYS A 716 26.92 28.27 4.49
N SER A 717 26.30 28.67 5.59
CA SER A 717 25.49 29.90 5.74
C SER A 717 26.30 31.17 6.05
N THR A 718 25.63 32.31 5.95
CA THR A 718 26.07 33.62 6.44
C THR A 718 25.52 33.97 7.83
N SER A 719 24.41 33.34 8.25
CA SER A 719 23.74 33.56 9.55
C SER A 719 23.77 32.32 10.45
N ASN A 720 23.61 32.53 11.76
CA ASN A 720 23.46 31.46 12.77
C ASN A 720 22.08 30.78 12.73
N VAL A 721 21.06 31.47 12.20
CA VAL A 721 19.73 30.90 11.93
C VAL A 721 19.53 30.69 10.42
N VAL A 722 19.10 29.50 10.02
CA VAL A 722 18.82 29.12 8.62
C VAL A 722 17.52 28.33 8.55
N GLU A 723 16.73 28.55 7.50
CA GLU A 723 15.53 27.77 7.21
C GLU A 723 15.61 27.12 5.82
N VAL A 724 15.24 25.84 5.75
CA VAL A 724 15.08 25.09 4.50
C VAL A 724 13.59 24.88 4.26
N HIS A 725 13.07 25.44 3.19
CA HIS A 725 11.66 25.40 2.82
C HIS A 725 11.47 24.40 1.67
N LEU A 726 10.84 23.26 1.95
CA LEU A 726 10.32 22.33 0.94
C LEU A 726 8.88 22.73 0.61
N VAL A 727 8.62 23.12 -0.64
CA VAL A 727 7.28 23.46 -1.14
C VAL A 727 6.96 22.61 -2.36
N VAL A 728 5.81 21.93 -2.32
CA VAL A 728 5.28 21.10 -3.40
C VAL A 728 3.81 21.44 -3.60
N THR A 729 3.36 21.64 -4.84
CA THR A 729 1.96 21.93 -5.16
C THR A 729 1.45 21.05 -6.30
N SER A 730 0.13 20.88 -6.35
CA SER A 730 -0.56 19.99 -7.30
C SER A 730 0.05 18.58 -7.34
N MET A 731 0.03 17.91 -6.19
CA MET A 731 0.35 16.49 -6.09
C MET A 731 -0.82 15.60 -6.54
N ASN A 732 -0.50 14.52 -7.25
CA ASN A 732 -1.44 13.53 -7.78
C ASN A 732 -1.40 12.23 -6.96
N ALA A 733 -2.32 11.29 -7.23
CA ALA A 733 -2.38 9.98 -6.56
C ALA A 733 -1.07 9.15 -6.60
N LEU A 734 -0.18 9.45 -7.54
CA LEU A 734 1.12 8.77 -7.75
C LEU A 734 2.31 9.50 -7.08
N ASP A 735 2.09 10.63 -6.40
CA ASP A 735 3.14 11.35 -5.67
C ASP A 735 3.21 10.87 -4.21
N ASP A 736 4.39 10.41 -3.79
CA ASP A 736 4.70 9.95 -2.43
C ASP A 736 6.19 10.16 -2.06
N TYR A 737 6.60 9.70 -0.88
CA TYR A 737 7.98 9.84 -0.39
C TYR A 737 9.03 9.06 -1.21
N ASN A 738 8.63 8.21 -2.18
CA ASN A 738 9.55 7.49 -3.06
C ASN A 738 9.88 8.29 -4.32
N ASN A 739 8.96 9.12 -4.82
CA ASN A 739 9.20 9.98 -5.99
C ASN A 739 9.52 11.45 -5.61
N ILE A 740 9.09 11.93 -4.45
CA ILE A 740 9.36 13.26 -3.89
C ILE A 740 10.06 13.10 -2.55
N PHE A 741 11.37 13.38 -2.50
CA PHE A 741 12.18 13.15 -1.30
C PHE A 741 13.41 14.04 -1.28
N PHE A 742 13.92 14.38 -0.10
CA PHE A 742 15.28 14.89 0.05
C PHE A 742 15.93 14.30 1.30
N GLU A 743 17.27 14.22 1.27
CA GLU A 743 18.09 13.73 2.38
C GLU A 743 19.35 14.58 2.50
N GLY A 744 19.69 14.97 3.72
CA GLY A 744 20.91 15.70 4.03
C GLY A 744 21.42 15.46 5.44
N THR A 745 22.57 16.06 5.73
CA THR A 745 23.19 16.14 7.06
C THR A 745 23.48 17.60 7.39
N TRP A 746 23.43 17.96 8.67
CA TRP A 746 23.70 19.31 9.15
C TRP A 746 24.86 19.32 10.16
N ASP A 747 25.42 20.51 10.41
CA ASP A 747 26.57 20.72 11.28
C ASP A 747 26.60 22.20 11.72
N PHE A 748 27.13 22.50 12.90
CA PHE A 748 27.29 23.85 13.42
C PHE A 748 28.79 24.17 13.57
N VAL A 749 29.25 25.15 12.80
CA VAL A 749 30.69 25.49 12.67
C VAL A 749 30.95 26.84 13.30
N LYS A 750 31.83 26.87 14.32
CA LYS A 750 32.19 28.12 15.01
C LYS A 750 32.90 29.13 14.10
N THR A 751 32.65 30.41 14.34
CA THR A 751 33.13 31.56 13.56
C THR A 751 33.26 32.80 14.45
N SER A 752 34.05 33.77 14.01
CA SER A 752 33.94 35.16 14.49
C SER A 752 32.58 35.76 14.06
N PRO A 753 31.80 36.37 14.96
CA PRO A 753 30.55 37.04 14.62
C PRO A 753 30.79 38.40 13.96
N CYS A 754 29.89 38.83 13.09
CA CYS A 754 29.93 40.17 12.51
C CYS A 754 29.47 41.23 13.53
N LEU A 755 30.38 42.11 13.96
CA LEU A 755 30.10 43.20 14.92
C LEU A 755 29.49 44.45 14.26
N GLN A 756 29.59 44.59 12.93
CA GLN A 756 29.14 45.76 12.18
C GLN A 756 27.61 45.80 12.06
N LYS A 757 26.99 46.93 12.45
CA LYS A 757 25.52 47.11 12.42
C LYS A 757 24.97 47.34 11.01
N ARG A 758 24.89 46.27 10.20
CA ARG A 758 24.40 46.30 8.80
C ARG A 758 22.87 46.43 8.64
N ARG A 759 22.19 47.22 9.49
CA ARG A 759 20.74 47.51 9.42
C ARG A 759 20.52 49.02 9.47
N VAL A 760 20.06 49.61 8.38
CA VAL A 760 19.92 51.07 8.18
C VAL A 760 18.45 51.48 8.04
N ARG A 761 18.17 52.74 8.41
CA ARG A 761 16.84 53.38 8.45
C ARG A 761 16.99 54.87 8.16
N GLY A 762 15.96 55.48 7.59
CA GLY A 762 15.87 56.93 7.39
C GLY A 762 15.61 57.32 5.93
N PRO A 763 15.23 58.59 5.68
CA PRO A 763 14.60 59.02 4.43
C PRO A 763 15.52 58.95 3.23
N SER A 764 16.83 59.08 3.42
CA SER A 764 17.83 58.68 2.44
C SER A 764 19.12 58.26 3.14
N GLY A 765 20.07 57.71 2.38
CA GLY A 765 21.41 57.40 2.83
C GLY A 765 22.24 56.71 1.75
N VAL A 766 23.50 56.45 2.08
CA VAL A 766 24.50 55.88 1.17
C VAL A 766 25.25 54.74 1.85
N ILE A 767 25.17 53.54 1.30
CA ILE A 767 26.06 52.42 1.62
C ILE A 767 27.28 52.53 0.71
N LYS A 768 28.49 52.50 1.28
CA LYS A 768 29.76 52.42 0.53
C LYS A 768 30.44 51.09 0.86
N TYR A 769 30.93 50.38 -0.16
CA TYR A 769 31.69 49.14 0.00
C TYR A 769 33.00 49.27 -0.78
N ARG A 770 34.10 48.76 -0.22
CA ARG A 770 35.45 48.80 -0.83
C ARG A 770 36.11 47.43 -0.71
N TRP A 771 36.81 47.01 -1.76
CA TRP A 771 37.60 45.78 -1.78
C TRP A 771 39.06 46.06 -2.18
N PRO A 772 40.07 45.44 -1.54
CA PRO A 772 39.98 44.55 -0.37
C PRO A 772 39.55 45.27 0.91
N LEU A 773 38.98 44.53 1.85
CA LEU A 773 38.69 44.98 3.20
C LEU A 773 40.00 45.08 4.00
N ILE A 774 40.23 46.20 4.68
CA ILE A 774 41.48 46.49 5.41
C ILE A 774 41.34 46.20 6.91
N ASP A 775 40.11 46.28 7.43
CA ASP A 775 39.76 46.02 8.83
C ASP A 775 39.33 44.55 9.02
N GLU A 776 39.80 43.92 10.10
CA GLU A 776 39.46 42.54 10.47
C GLU A 776 37.99 42.40 10.89
N ASP A 777 37.40 43.43 11.52
CA ASP A 777 35.97 43.41 11.89
C ASP A 777 35.07 43.51 10.66
N GLU A 778 35.46 44.30 9.64
CA GLU A 778 34.75 44.31 8.35
C GLU A 778 34.92 43.01 7.59
N ARG A 779 36.11 42.38 7.68
CA ARG A 779 36.43 41.07 7.07
C ARG A 779 35.56 39.95 7.64
N ASN A 780 35.31 39.93 8.95
CA ASN A 780 34.33 39.02 9.57
C ASN A 780 32.90 39.22 9.01
N CYS A 781 32.58 40.45 8.62
CA CYS A 781 31.32 40.82 7.99
C CYS A 781 31.28 40.66 6.45
N GLU A 782 32.35 40.20 5.77
CA GLU A 782 32.50 40.22 4.29
C GLU A 782 31.20 39.87 3.54
N LYS A 783 30.58 38.74 3.91
CA LYS A 783 29.41 38.13 3.24
C LYS A 783 28.06 38.40 3.92
N HIS A 784 28.03 39.26 4.94
CA HIS A 784 26.77 39.65 5.60
C HIS A 784 26.03 40.71 4.76
N PRO A 785 24.76 40.49 4.39
CA PRO A 785 23.97 41.50 3.66
C PRO A 785 23.68 42.73 4.53
N TRP A 786 23.30 43.83 3.87
CA TRP A 786 22.79 45.04 4.48
C TRP A 786 21.27 45.09 4.39
N LEU A 787 20.55 45.40 5.47
CA LEU A 787 19.10 45.58 5.47
C LEU A 787 18.72 47.06 5.48
N ILE A 788 17.87 47.46 4.53
CA ILE A 788 17.24 48.77 4.50
C ILE A 788 15.78 48.60 4.97
N ASP A 789 15.47 49.19 6.13
CA ASP A 789 14.13 49.26 6.72
C ASP A 789 13.49 50.63 6.37
N PRO A 790 12.37 50.69 5.62
CA PRO A 790 11.58 51.91 5.48
C PRO A 790 10.70 52.18 6.71
N ALA A 791 10.28 53.43 6.90
CA ALA A 791 9.25 53.76 7.89
C ALA A 791 7.86 53.17 7.51
N PRO A 792 6.93 53.01 8.48
CA PRO A 792 5.63 52.40 8.23
C PRO A 792 4.83 53.14 7.14
N GLY A 793 4.30 52.39 6.16
CA GLY A 793 3.48 52.94 5.07
C GLY A 793 4.27 53.51 3.88
N GLN A 794 5.60 53.60 3.97
CA GLN A 794 6.48 54.06 2.88
C GLN A 794 6.98 52.90 2.01
N TYR A 795 7.71 53.21 0.93
CA TYR A 795 8.36 52.28 0.00
C TYR A 795 9.82 52.70 -0.18
N LEU A 796 10.67 51.84 -0.75
CA LEU A 796 12.07 52.17 -1.03
C LEU A 796 12.32 52.28 -2.54
N TYR A 797 13.08 53.31 -2.93
CA TYR A 797 13.78 53.42 -4.21
C TYR A 797 15.28 53.32 -3.94
N VAL A 798 15.97 52.47 -4.70
CA VAL A 798 17.41 52.17 -4.53
C VAL A 798 18.11 52.39 -5.86
N LYS A 799 19.22 53.13 -5.81
CA LYS A 799 19.97 53.64 -6.96
C LYS A 799 21.43 53.24 -6.82
N THR A 800 22.03 52.70 -7.88
CA THR A 800 23.46 52.32 -7.89
C THR A 800 24.04 52.37 -9.30
N HIS A 801 25.35 52.58 -9.42
CA HIS A 801 26.04 52.71 -10.72
C HIS A 801 26.30 51.34 -11.34
N GLY A 802 25.77 51.11 -12.55
CA GLY A 802 25.90 49.84 -13.25
C GLY A 802 24.68 49.46 -14.09
N LEU A 803 24.70 48.21 -14.56
CA LEU A 803 23.70 47.59 -15.41
C LEU A 803 22.92 46.48 -14.69
N ILE A 804 21.59 46.50 -14.76
CA ILE A 804 20.78 45.38 -14.29
C ILE A 804 21.03 44.15 -15.18
N MET A 805 21.35 43.02 -14.57
CA MET A 805 21.63 41.77 -15.27
C MET A 805 20.35 41.09 -15.76
N SER A 806 20.39 40.67 -17.03
CA SER A 806 19.32 39.99 -17.73
C SER A 806 19.93 39.13 -18.84
N ASN A 807 19.17 38.19 -19.41
CA ASN A 807 19.64 37.22 -20.42
C ASN A 807 20.12 37.84 -21.76
N ARG A 808 20.18 39.18 -21.86
CA ARG A 808 20.71 39.96 -23.00
C ARG A 808 21.92 40.83 -22.63
N THR A 809 22.14 41.14 -21.35
CA THR A 809 23.28 41.95 -20.91
C THR A 809 24.46 41.04 -20.55
N LYS A 810 25.68 41.53 -20.79
CA LYS A 810 26.92 40.86 -20.37
C LYS A 810 27.70 41.84 -19.50
N CYS A 811 28.07 41.42 -18.30
CA CYS A 811 28.90 42.24 -17.43
C CYS A 811 30.37 42.20 -17.86
N ALA A 812 31.10 43.29 -17.64
CA ALA A 812 32.55 43.35 -17.84
C ALA A 812 33.33 42.78 -16.64
N THR A 813 32.85 43.01 -15.42
CA THR A 813 33.44 42.57 -14.15
C THR A 813 32.82 41.23 -13.68
N LYS A 814 33.49 40.56 -12.73
CA LYS A 814 32.89 39.45 -11.96
C LYS A 814 32.07 39.93 -10.77
N ASN A 815 32.27 41.18 -10.36
CA ASN A 815 31.56 41.80 -9.25
C ASN A 815 30.04 41.89 -9.52
N ARG A 816 29.21 41.70 -8.49
CA ARG A 816 27.74 41.85 -8.55
C ARG A 816 27.21 42.49 -7.27
N ILE A 817 26.16 43.29 -7.39
CA ILE A 817 25.34 43.79 -6.27
C ILE A 817 23.96 43.15 -6.40
N VAL A 818 23.60 42.28 -5.46
CA VAL A 818 22.33 41.53 -5.48
C VAL A 818 21.35 42.17 -4.50
N LEU A 819 20.12 42.40 -4.94
CA LEU A 819 19.04 42.95 -4.14
C LEU A 819 17.95 41.90 -3.92
N HIS A 820 17.50 41.76 -2.67
CA HIS A 820 16.50 40.80 -2.24
C HIS A 820 15.27 41.52 -1.66
N THR A 821 14.08 41.08 -2.03
CA THR A 821 12.79 41.59 -1.51
C THR A 821 11.91 40.43 -1.08
N GLY A 822 11.32 40.50 0.12
CA GLY A 822 10.29 39.54 0.56
C GLY A 822 10.71 38.06 0.59
N GLY A 823 11.98 37.75 0.83
CA GLY A 823 12.48 36.37 0.76
C GLY A 823 12.68 35.83 -0.66
N THR A 824 12.79 36.73 -1.65
CA THR A 824 13.10 36.40 -3.05
C THR A 824 14.20 37.29 -3.60
N ILE A 825 14.96 36.76 -4.56
CA ILE A 825 15.98 37.50 -5.30
C ILE A 825 15.26 38.43 -6.28
N HIS A 826 15.46 39.74 -6.15
CA HIS A 826 14.76 40.75 -6.94
C HIS A 826 15.56 41.17 -8.18
N ALA A 827 16.83 41.51 -8.00
CA ALA A 827 17.72 41.95 -9.08
C ALA A 827 19.18 41.59 -8.76
N SER A 828 20.00 41.51 -9.81
CA SER A 828 21.46 41.57 -9.71
C SER A 828 21.94 42.69 -10.64
N VAL A 829 22.87 43.51 -10.14
CA VAL A 829 23.48 44.62 -10.87
C VAL A 829 24.94 44.28 -11.12
N CYS A 830 25.37 44.41 -12.37
CA CYS A 830 26.76 44.53 -12.78
C CYS A 830 27.24 45.94 -12.46
N PRO A 831 28.07 46.16 -11.41
CA PRO A 831 28.51 47.49 -11.05
C PRO A 831 29.52 48.02 -12.08
N GLN A 832 29.51 49.33 -12.28
CA GLN A 832 30.49 50.05 -13.10
C GLN A 832 31.20 51.11 -12.24
N PRO A 833 32.51 51.35 -12.43
CA PRO A 833 33.21 52.43 -11.74
C PRO A 833 32.67 53.79 -12.16
N VAL A 834 32.73 54.76 -11.24
CA VAL A 834 32.10 56.09 -11.40
C VAL A 834 32.80 56.94 -12.48
N ASP A 835 34.04 56.62 -12.81
CA ASP A 835 34.88 57.39 -13.75
C ASP A 835 34.58 57.16 -15.24
N ASP A 836 33.75 56.17 -15.61
CA ASP A 836 33.41 55.92 -17.02
C ASP A 836 32.28 56.87 -17.50
N SER A 837 32.61 57.67 -18.53
CA SER A 837 31.82 58.75 -19.13
C SER A 837 30.41 58.41 -19.64
N ARG A 838 29.98 57.15 -19.53
CA ARG A 838 28.62 56.67 -19.84
C ARG A 838 28.01 55.95 -18.63
N THR A 839 27.99 56.61 -17.47
CA THR A 839 27.44 56.08 -16.21
C THR A 839 26.00 55.62 -16.37
N GLN A 840 25.81 54.31 -16.57
CA GLN A 840 24.48 53.70 -16.50
C GLN A 840 24.12 53.51 -15.02
N VAL A 841 22.84 53.71 -14.71
CA VAL A 841 22.34 53.67 -13.33
C VAL A 841 21.25 52.61 -13.26
N ALA A 842 21.39 51.70 -12.30
CA ALA A 842 20.38 50.73 -11.96
C ALA A 842 19.41 51.33 -10.93
N GLU A 843 18.13 51.33 -11.29
CA GLU A 843 17.03 51.82 -10.47
C GLU A 843 16.15 50.64 -10.04
N ILE A 844 15.98 50.44 -8.74
CA ILE A 844 15.24 49.32 -8.16
C ILE A 844 14.22 49.85 -7.15
N PHE A 845 13.02 49.28 -7.13
CA PHE A 845 11.95 49.66 -6.20
C PHE A 845 11.58 48.47 -5.29
N SER A 846 11.14 48.76 -4.07
CA SER A 846 10.58 47.76 -3.17
C SER A 846 9.27 47.16 -3.72
N ASP A 847 8.93 45.94 -3.29
CA ASP A 847 7.69 45.25 -3.69
C ASP A 847 6.45 46.13 -3.46
N GLY A 848 5.46 45.97 -4.35
CA GLY A 848 4.25 46.78 -4.36
C GLY A 848 4.40 48.22 -4.88
N TRP A 849 5.54 48.61 -5.48
CA TRP A 849 5.64 49.88 -6.24
C TRP A 849 5.38 49.66 -7.74
N SER A 850 4.71 50.61 -8.39
CA SER A 850 4.49 50.64 -9.85
C SER A 850 4.21 52.09 -10.28
N THR A 851 4.95 52.58 -11.28
CA THR A 851 4.69 53.87 -11.94
C THR A 851 3.54 53.81 -12.94
N SER A 852 3.07 52.60 -13.29
CA SER A 852 1.99 52.39 -14.26
C SER A 852 0.65 52.18 -13.56
N TYR A 853 -0.28 53.12 -13.78
CA TYR A 853 -1.64 53.12 -13.21
C TYR A 853 -2.51 51.92 -13.61
N ALA A 854 -2.18 51.22 -14.71
CA ALA A 854 -3.02 50.16 -15.30
C ALA A 854 -3.17 48.89 -14.44
N ASN A 855 -2.25 48.62 -13.50
CA ASN A 855 -2.18 47.36 -12.74
C ASN A 855 -2.41 47.59 -11.23
N LEU A 856 -3.44 48.36 -10.86
CA LEU A 856 -3.68 48.80 -9.48
C LEU A 856 -4.96 48.23 -8.84
N ILE A 857 -4.96 46.93 -8.56
CA ILE A 857 -5.80 46.32 -7.51
C ILE A 857 -4.88 45.49 -6.59
N PRO A 858 -4.66 45.88 -5.33
CA PRO A 858 -4.00 45.02 -4.35
C PRO A 858 -4.82 43.75 -4.14
N ILE A 859 -4.19 42.57 -4.22
CA ILE A 859 -4.87 41.31 -3.91
C ILE A 859 -5.25 41.35 -2.41
N PRO A 860 -6.54 41.23 -2.05
CA PRO A 860 -6.96 41.40 -0.67
C PRO A 860 -6.32 40.34 0.23
N GLY A 861 -5.68 40.79 1.32
CA GLY A 861 -5.04 39.93 2.31
C GLY A 861 -3.53 39.69 2.14
N ARG A 862 -2.83 40.41 1.24
CA ARG A 862 -1.36 40.34 1.12
C ARG A 862 -0.71 41.73 1.11
N ASP A 863 -0.14 42.12 2.26
CA ASP A 863 0.71 43.31 2.35
C ASP A 863 2.04 43.09 1.59
N PRO A 864 2.49 44.05 0.75
CA PRO A 864 3.75 43.94 0.01
C PRO A 864 4.95 44.14 0.93
N VAL A 865 6.06 43.42 0.68
CA VAL A 865 7.23 43.46 1.55
C VAL A 865 8.21 44.55 1.12
N ARG A 866 8.24 45.63 1.91
CA ARG A 866 8.84 46.91 1.48
C ARG A 866 10.31 47.08 1.86
N THR A 867 10.84 46.19 2.70
CA THR A 867 12.26 46.12 3.05
C THR A 867 13.09 45.56 1.89
N ILE A 868 14.31 46.06 1.73
CA ILE A 868 15.27 45.59 0.72
C ILE A 868 16.54 45.15 1.46
N ALA A 869 17.04 43.96 1.14
CA ALA A 869 18.37 43.52 1.57
C ALA A 869 19.36 43.56 0.40
N VAL A 870 20.53 44.16 0.61
CA VAL A 870 21.58 44.38 -0.40
C VAL A 870 22.79 43.52 -0.06
N GLU A 871 23.26 42.75 -1.02
CA GLU A 871 24.38 41.82 -0.90
C GLU A 871 25.48 42.16 -1.91
N PHE A 872 26.72 42.24 -1.44
CA PHE A 872 27.88 42.58 -2.25
C PHE A 872 28.70 41.31 -2.57
N LEU A 873 28.71 40.91 -3.83
CA LEU A 873 29.50 39.78 -4.34
C LEU A 873 30.70 40.35 -5.12
N ILE A 874 31.75 40.74 -4.40
CA ILE A 874 32.90 41.47 -4.95
C ILE A 874 34.17 40.62 -4.82
N SER A 875 35.05 40.73 -5.81
CA SER A 875 36.32 39.99 -5.91
C SER A 875 37.43 40.80 -6.59
N GLU A 876 37.07 41.70 -7.51
CA GLU A 876 37.97 42.66 -8.16
C GLU A 876 38.03 43.96 -7.34
N SER A 877 39.21 44.57 -7.22
CA SER A 877 39.51 45.63 -6.24
C SER A 877 39.03 47.02 -6.65
N GLU A 878 37.76 47.31 -6.39
CA GLU A 878 37.12 48.62 -6.60
C GLU A 878 36.32 49.07 -5.37
N SER A 879 35.71 50.26 -5.45
CA SER A 879 34.77 50.78 -4.46
C SER A 879 33.45 51.18 -5.11
N TYR A 880 32.32 50.74 -4.55
CA TYR A 880 30.99 51.00 -5.07
C TYR A 880 30.08 51.65 -4.01
N SER A 881 29.05 52.34 -4.50
CA SER A 881 28.01 52.96 -3.67
C SER A 881 26.61 52.50 -4.08
N VAL A 882 25.75 52.38 -3.07
CA VAL A 882 24.31 52.14 -3.22
C VAL A 882 23.59 53.21 -2.40
N THR A 883 22.74 54.01 -3.02
CA THR A 883 21.94 55.02 -2.33
C THR A 883 20.49 54.57 -2.26
N TRP A 884 19.75 55.01 -1.23
CA TRP A 884 18.32 54.72 -1.10
C TRP A 884 17.50 55.97 -0.77
N LEU A 885 16.19 55.90 -0.99
CA LEU A 885 15.23 56.99 -0.78
C LEU A 885 13.89 56.39 -0.32
N GLU A 886 13.31 56.94 0.74
CA GLU A 886 11.95 56.60 1.19
C GLU A 886 10.91 57.35 0.33
N LEU A 887 10.05 56.58 -0.35
CA LEU A 887 8.96 57.09 -1.19
C LEU A 887 7.60 56.90 -0.53
N THR A 888 6.71 57.87 -0.67
CA THR A 888 5.28 57.71 -0.40
C THR A 888 4.46 57.78 -1.68
N ARG A 889 3.44 56.92 -1.78
CA ARG A 889 2.48 56.93 -2.88
C ARG A 889 1.59 58.17 -2.78
N ARG A 890 1.34 58.82 -3.91
CA ARG A 890 0.32 59.88 -4.03
C ARG A 890 -1.08 59.36 -3.65
N PRO A 891 -1.89 60.14 -2.90
CA PRO A 891 -3.30 59.81 -2.69
C PRO A 891 -4.07 59.77 -4.02
N ALA A 892 -4.83 58.71 -4.27
CA ALA A 892 -5.68 58.64 -5.45
C ALA A 892 -6.86 59.63 -5.33
N ILE A 893 -7.09 60.45 -6.35
CA ILE A 893 -8.17 61.46 -6.35
C ILE A 893 -9.51 60.76 -6.68
N THR A 894 -10.08 60.04 -5.72
CA THR A 894 -11.42 59.44 -5.83
C THR A 894 -12.50 60.49 -5.50
N SER A 895 -12.89 61.27 -6.51
CA SER A 895 -13.82 62.40 -6.38
C SER A 895 -15.29 61.99 -6.27
N THR A 896 -15.68 61.29 -5.19
CA THR A 896 -17.08 60.89 -4.93
C THR A 896 -17.55 61.13 -3.49
N ALA A 897 -17.05 62.19 -2.83
CA ALA A 897 -17.68 62.80 -1.65
C ALA A 897 -17.25 64.28 -1.52
N GLY A 898 -18.16 65.14 -1.08
CA GLY A 898 -17.79 66.47 -0.60
C GLY A 898 -17.10 66.40 0.77
N LEU A 899 -16.32 67.44 1.10
CA LEU A 899 -15.54 67.56 2.35
C LEU A 899 -14.38 66.56 2.51
N GLN A 900 -13.40 66.60 1.60
CA GLN A 900 -11.99 66.84 1.96
C GLN A 900 -11.10 66.97 0.72
N MET A 901 -10.41 68.09 0.57
CA MET A 901 -9.26 68.17 -0.34
C MET A 901 -8.07 67.49 0.34
N ALA A 902 -7.83 66.22 0.02
CA ALA A 902 -6.52 65.63 0.26
C ALA A 902 -5.48 66.45 -0.51
N ARG A 903 -4.56 67.11 0.21
CA ARG A 903 -3.51 67.92 -0.44
C ARG A 903 -2.65 67.01 -1.32
N ASP A 904 -2.44 67.44 -2.55
CA ASP A 904 -1.37 66.89 -3.37
C ASP A 904 -0.02 67.23 -2.72
N CYS A 905 0.98 66.39 -2.92
CA CYS A 905 2.20 66.46 -2.11
C CYS A 905 3.03 67.72 -2.38
N GLU A 906 3.34 68.48 -1.32
CA GLU A 906 4.13 69.70 -1.41
C GLU A 906 5.58 69.42 -1.87
N GLN A 907 6.16 68.29 -1.46
CA GLN A 907 7.47 67.80 -1.88
C GLN A 907 7.34 66.61 -2.85
N ARG A 908 6.98 66.91 -4.11
CA ARG A 908 6.77 65.92 -5.17
C ARG A 908 8.04 65.67 -5.99
N CYS A 909 8.35 64.41 -6.24
CA CYS A 909 9.31 63.96 -7.24
C CYS A 909 8.55 63.51 -8.50
N PRO A 910 8.47 64.35 -9.56
CA PRO A 910 7.49 64.15 -10.65
C PRO A 910 7.78 62.93 -11.53
N GLU A 911 9.04 62.52 -11.69
CA GLU A 911 9.46 61.39 -12.53
C GLU A 911 9.12 60.03 -11.91
N LEU A 912 9.16 59.95 -10.58
CA LEU A 912 8.82 58.75 -9.81
C LEU A 912 7.31 58.68 -9.49
N ASP A 913 6.56 59.73 -9.83
CA ASP A 913 5.21 60.09 -9.33
C ASP A 913 5.02 59.85 -7.81
N ALA A 914 6.05 60.24 -7.06
CA ALA A 914 6.20 59.95 -5.65
C ALA A 914 6.32 61.23 -4.81
N CYS A 915 6.06 61.08 -3.51
CA CYS A 915 6.27 62.15 -2.54
C CYS A 915 7.43 61.77 -1.60
N ILE A 916 8.36 62.69 -1.39
CA ILE A 916 9.60 62.48 -0.62
C ILE A 916 9.57 63.28 0.69
N ASN A 917 10.50 62.97 1.60
CA ASN A 917 10.56 63.66 2.90
C ASN A 917 11.00 65.12 2.73
N ALA A 918 10.34 66.04 3.43
CA ALA A 918 10.66 67.47 3.40
C ALA A 918 12.07 67.82 3.95
N SER A 919 12.75 66.88 4.61
CA SER A 919 14.16 67.02 4.99
C SER A 919 15.15 66.83 3.83
N LEU A 920 14.70 66.34 2.66
CA LEU A 920 15.50 66.05 1.46
C LEU A 920 15.18 67.02 0.31
N TRP A 921 14.87 68.27 0.66
CA TRP A 921 14.57 69.34 -0.29
C TRP A 921 15.49 70.52 0.02
N CYS A 922 16.28 70.93 -0.95
CA CYS A 922 17.26 72.01 -0.82
C CYS A 922 18.37 71.69 0.20
N ASP A 923 18.81 70.43 0.26
CA ASP A 923 19.90 69.96 1.12
C ASP A 923 21.26 69.90 0.39
N GLY A 924 21.27 70.16 -0.92
CA GLY A 924 22.45 70.16 -1.78
C GLY A 924 22.73 68.82 -2.47
N VAL A 925 21.87 67.81 -2.33
CA VAL A 925 22.00 66.50 -2.99
C VAL A 925 20.76 66.19 -3.82
N SER A 926 20.95 65.91 -5.11
CA SER A 926 19.85 65.51 -6.01
C SER A 926 19.41 64.07 -5.75
N HIS A 927 18.31 63.90 -5.00
CA HIS A 927 17.66 62.62 -4.75
C HIS A 927 16.68 62.24 -5.87
N CYS A 928 16.00 63.20 -6.50
CA CYS A 928 15.22 62.95 -7.71
C CYS A 928 16.14 62.70 -8.93
N PRO A 929 15.75 61.86 -9.91
CA PRO A 929 16.55 61.61 -11.11
C PRO A 929 16.95 62.88 -11.90
N SER A 930 16.04 63.85 -12.01
CA SER A 930 16.27 65.17 -12.62
C SER A 930 16.90 66.23 -11.70
N GLY A 931 17.06 65.97 -10.40
CA GLY A 931 17.41 67.00 -9.41
C GLY A 931 16.30 68.06 -9.18
N TYR A 932 15.03 67.72 -9.46
CA TYR A 932 13.87 68.61 -9.28
C TYR A 932 13.69 69.12 -7.83
N ASP A 933 14.16 68.33 -6.86
CA ASP A 933 14.26 68.63 -5.43
C ASP A 933 15.27 69.73 -5.08
N GLU A 934 16.30 69.92 -5.90
CA GLU A 934 17.31 70.99 -5.78
C GLU A 934 17.07 72.14 -6.78
N ALA A 935 15.91 72.16 -7.44
CA ALA A 935 15.63 73.16 -8.47
C ALA A 935 15.56 74.59 -7.91
N LEU A 936 16.29 75.50 -8.55
CA LEU A 936 16.43 76.91 -8.14
C LEU A 936 15.08 77.64 -7.95
N THR A 937 14.02 77.22 -8.64
CA THR A 937 12.65 77.74 -8.51
C THR A 937 12.00 77.46 -7.16
N HIS A 938 12.39 76.36 -6.48
CA HIS A 938 11.79 75.93 -5.21
C HIS A 938 12.70 76.24 -4.01
N CYS A 939 14.01 76.22 -4.23
CA CYS A 939 15.02 76.43 -3.19
C CYS A 939 15.45 77.88 -2.96
N SER A 940 15.15 78.81 -3.88
CA SER A 940 15.52 80.22 -3.70
C SER A 940 14.54 80.97 -2.78
N VAL A 941 15.01 81.31 -1.57
CA VAL A 941 14.25 82.11 -0.58
C VAL A 941 13.70 83.41 -1.16
N LEU A 942 14.41 84.03 -2.11
CA LEU A 942 14.04 85.27 -2.77
C LEU A 942 12.72 85.20 -3.57
N LEU A 943 12.39 84.02 -4.14
CA LEU A 943 11.17 83.79 -4.91
C LEU A 943 10.01 83.20 -4.08
N ARG A 944 10.27 82.81 -2.83
CA ARG A 944 9.26 82.29 -1.89
C ARG A 944 8.51 83.38 -1.12
N LEU A 945 8.91 84.65 -1.25
CA LEU A 945 8.19 85.79 -0.69
C LEU A 945 6.91 86.07 -1.48
N PRO A 946 5.76 86.38 -0.82
CA PRO A 946 4.55 86.77 -1.52
C PRO A 946 4.80 87.96 -2.47
N PRO A 947 4.16 88.01 -3.66
CA PRO A 947 4.33 89.12 -4.60
C PRO A 947 3.94 90.48 -4.01
N LEU A 948 3.08 90.47 -2.97
CA LEU A 948 2.70 91.64 -2.17
C LEU A 948 3.91 92.21 -1.38
N HIS A 949 4.80 91.35 -0.86
CA HIS A 949 6.01 91.77 -0.14
C HIS A 949 7.11 92.25 -1.10
N LEU A 950 7.28 91.59 -2.26
CA LEU A 950 8.16 92.09 -3.32
C LEU A 950 7.66 93.45 -3.86
N GLY A 951 6.35 93.61 -4.04
CA GLY A 951 5.72 94.89 -4.41
C GLY A 951 5.94 95.99 -3.37
N LEU A 952 5.79 95.69 -2.07
CA LEU A 952 6.11 96.61 -0.98
C LEU A 952 7.61 96.96 -0.93
N GLY A 953 8.50 96.00 -1.20
CA GLY A 953 9.95 96.24 -1.30
C GLY A 953 10.31 97.17 -2.46
N VAL A 954 9.71 96.97 -3.63
CA VAL A 954 9.87 97.87 -4.79
C VAL A 954 9.29 99.26 -4.49
N LEU A 955 8.13 99.37 -3.82
CA LEU A 955 7.58 100.65 -3.36
C LEU A 955 8.48 101.36 -2.34
N ALA A 956 9.10 100.63 -1.41
CA ALA A 956 10.09 101.17 -0.49
C ALA A 956 11.33 101.68 -1.22
N ILE A 957 11.86 100.92 -2.18
CA ILE A 957 13.03 101.33 -2.98
C ILE A 957 12.70 102.55 -3.86
N LEU A 958 11.51 102.58 -4.51
CA LEU A 958 11.06 103.72 -5.31
C LEU A 958 10.79 104.97 -4.47
N THR A 959 10.24 104.85 -3.26
CA THR A 959 10.05 105.99 -2.36
C THR A 959 11.36 106.48 -1.77
N ILE A 960 12.30 105.59 -1.43
CA ILE A 960 13.67 105.95 -1.04
C ILE A 960 14.40 106.66 -2.18
N LEU A 961 14.30 106.17 -3.42
CA LEU A 961 14.87 106.84 -4.60
C LEU A 961 14.22 108.22 -4.85
N ALA A 962 12.89 108.33 -4.73
CA ALA A 962 12.19 109.61 -4.84
C ALA A 962 12.61 110.60 -3.74
N VAL A 963 12.82 110.14 -2.51
CA VAL A 963 13.34 110.95 -1.41
C VAL A 963 14.80 111.35 -1.66
N ILE A 964 15.66 110.44 -2.15
CA ILE A 964 17.04 110.75 -2.51
C ILE A 964 17.09 111.79 -3.64
N VAL A 965 16.24 111.67 -4.67
CA VAL A 965 16.12 112.66 -5.75
C VAL A 965 15.60 114.00 -5.22
N PHE A 966 14.61 114.01 -4.33
CA PHE A 966 14.08 115.23 -3.71
C PHE A 966 15.10 115.92 -2.78
N VAL A 967 15.89 115.14 -2.03
CA VAL A 967 16.98 115.62 -1.18
C VAL A 967 18.15 116.15 -2.03
N ALA A 968 18.54 115.44 -3.09
CA ALA A 968 19.54 115.91 -4.04
C ALA A 968 19.08 117.21 -4.73
N TRP A 969 17.80 117.30 -5.13
CA TRP A 969 17.21 118.51 -5.70
C TRP A 969 17.21 119.68 -4.71
N ARG A 970 16.88 119.46 -3.42
CA ARG A 970 17.05 120.46 -2.36
C ARG A 970 18.51 120.88 -2.16
N ILE A 971 19.45 119.94 -2.12
CA ILE A 971 20.88 120.22 -1.92
C ILE A 971 21.45 121.02 -3.10
N CYS A 972 21.10 120.68 -4.34
CA CYS A 972 21.47 121.47 -5.52
C CYS A 972 20.85 122.88 -5.46
N ARG A 973 19.59 123.01 -5.02
CA ARG A 973 18.89 124.29 -4.92
C ARG A 973 19.34 125.17 -3.73
N GLN A 974 20.06 124.60 -2.76
CA GLN A 974 20.71 125.34 -1.66
C GLN A 974 22.18 125.72 -1.94
N ARG A 975 22.81 125.17 -2.99
CA ARG A 975 24.25 125.40 -3.30
C ARG A 975 24.57 126.65 -4.12
N THR A 976 23.58 127.44 -4.52
CA THR A 976 23.77 128.73 -5.22
C THR A 976 24.15 129.90 -4.31
N SER A 977 24.36 129.69 -3.00
CA SER A 977 24.93 130.72 -2.12
C SER A 977 25.83 130.14 -1.02
N ARG A 978 27.12 130.01 -1.34
CA ARG A 978 28.27 130.47 -0.52
C ARG A 978 29.58 130.21 -1.25
N SER A 979 30.42 131.23 -1.35
CA SER A 979 31.68 131.20 -2.09
C SER A 979 32.90 131.20 -1.15
N ILE A 980 33.97 130.56 -1.62
CA ILE A 980 35.39 130.92 -1.36
C ILE A 980 35.96 130.61 0.05
N SER A 981 37.31 130.49 0.06
CA SER A 981 38.25 130.31 1.20
C SER A 981 38.25 128.91 1.85
N GLN A 982 39.29 128.07 1.64
CA GLN A 982 40.67 128.07 2.21
C GLN A 982 40.72 127.37 3.59
N HIS A 983 41.78 126.69 4.04
CA HIS A 983 43.07 126.28 3.44
C HIS A 983 43.70 125.16 4.31
N ARG A 984 44.53 124.26 3.72
CA ARG A 984 45.64 123.51 4.41
C ARG A 984 45.20 122.47 5.49
N LEU A 985 45.99 121.48 5.96
CA LEU A 985 47.31 120.91 5.59
C LEU A 985 47.45 119.44 6.13
N LYS A 986 48.38 118.65 5.54
CA LYS A 986 49.17 117.53 6.13
C LYS A 986 48.52 116.30 6.82
N SER A 987 48.55 115.18 6.09
CA SER A 987 49.33 113.94 6.37
C SER A 987 49.87 113.60 7.77
N ILE A 988 49.56 112.37 8.24
CA ILE A 988 50.32 111.35 9.03
C ILE A 988 49.28 110.26 9.39
N SER A 989 49.41 108.94 9.22
CA SER A 989 50.48 107.92 9.35
C SER A 989 50.50 107.18 10.70
N SER A 990 50.44 105.84 10.63
CA SER A 990 50.93 104.81 11.58
C SER A 990 50.38 104.70 13.02
N GLU A 991 49.83 103.50 13.30
CA GLU A 991 49.96 102.67 14.52
C GLU A 991 49.49 103.15 15.92
N THR A 992 48.42 102.52 16.43
CA THR A 992 48.36 101.56 17.59
C THR A 992 47.00 100.81 17.49
N ALA A 993 46.77 99.54 17.85
CA ALA A 993 47.36 98.55 18.78
C ALA A 993 46.72 98.52 20.20
N ILE A 994 46.26 97.31 20.59
CA ILE A 994 46.21 96.72 21.96
C ILE A 994 44.95 96.91 22.86
N ILE A 995 44.31 95.74 23.13
CA ILE A 995 43.62 95.25 24.37
C ILE A 995 42.13 95.60 24.71
N ASP A 996 41.42 94.51 25.09
CA ASP A 996 40.17 94.31 25.89
C ASP A 996 38.89 95.15 25.64
N GLY A 997 37.69 94.62 25.95
CA GLY A 997 37.37 93.28 26.44
C GLY A 997 35.89 93.10 26.84
N LYS A 998 35.54 91.86 27.23
CA LYS A 998 34.32 91.35 27.92
C LYS A 998 33.37 92.39 28.57
N GLU A 999 32.04 92.23 28.71
CA GLU A 999 31.01 91.16 28.53
C GLU A 999 29.78 91.60 29.39
N VAL A 1000 28.78 90.73 29.61
CA VAL A 1000 27.79 90.78 30.72
C VAL A 1000 26.62 91.80 30.63
N ILE A 1001 25.49 91.29 30.11
CA ILE A 1001 24.13 91.26 30.70
C ILE A 1001 23.52 92.57 31.25
N CYS A 1002 22.41 92.99 30.62
CA CYS A 1002 21.07 93.01 31.24
C CYS A 1002 20.02 92.61 30.20
#